data_AF-A0AAE1LG47-F1
#
_entry.id   AF-A0AAE1LG47-F1
#
_cell.length_a   1.000
_cell.length_b   1.000
_cell.length_c   1.000
_cell.angle_alpha   90.00
_cell.angle_beta   90.00
_cell.angle_gamma   90.00
#
_symmetry.space_group_name_H-M   'P 1'
#
loop_
_entity.id
_entity.type
_entity.pdbx_description
1 polymer ?
#
loop_
_entity_poly.entity_id
_entity_poly.type
_entity_poly.pdbx_seq_one_letter_code
_entity_poly.pdbx_strand_id
1 'polypeptide(L)'
;MGKSKNNNNSPGVKKPYAKPRTYSYNPEWEKKPEFRGWIRKTSDELIQKGKGEAWCKYCDSSLRAHLDSLKDHLASEKHSNAAKRLVKDSQGRLQPTIGEAFGAKQSEKEQRKIKDIKLSAYTACHTSIKAIDHLGELLKSIGTGSGLQNLRLHRTKCSKIIINVIAPTFLEDIVWDVGTSYYSVIVDESTDVGIQKYVAVLVRYYSYNLKRMVIAFLGLIPLIRQTADALCDAFTAFMRQIGMVLARMIALGTDGAPALCGPHNSLFALLKRNDCPKLQLMRCICHSMDKCSSYASKELPSNLEFMLRETTKWFSHSSIRKHTYEEIFKGLNEGKEPHMLVKLATTRWLAWGNCVARVLDQYQSLKELFAVEAGNEHEKCYTAKTLHAMYQDPTNLLYLTFLRPILRDVNQKSLLFQSNSADITKVYKELRVFVYTLVRKVLKKEVIPEVNSDEVLRGVELAALNEAFKDNHSFLPLDMVKFGDAFDTLVNKLNLPERLVTPVKQRCANFLVRLTKELVERLPTCVEVVERLRFFAPERALALQARPKFQQLPLDLIPDTMDRETIESQWAALGELRLVDIMPEVEDLSTINVEDFWGRVWQLKDAEGEQPYRKLAEYVLTIISLPLSNAVVERIFSIMGVVKTKLRNRMSLKMLAAILLVRAHLGSRDVCCKSFEPSPAMIERFTSATMYDPKPKSRPLGEDENDPDDPDVVEVEQLPNETEENQIFTFEIFDDLDVAEIEIY
;
A
#
# COMPACT_ATOMS: atom_id res chain seq x y z
N MET A 1 -30.70 -62.39 43.90
CA MET A 1 -29.40 -62.06 43.29
C MET A 1 -29.09 -60.59 43.51
N GLY A 2 -27.93 -60.29 44.11
CA GLY A 2 -27.06 -59.22 43.61
C GLY A 2 -27.35 -57.74 43.91
N LYS A 3 -27.28 -57.35 45.19
CA LYS A 3 -26.62 -56.13 45.72
C LYS A 3 -26.93 -54.76 45.09
N SER A 4 -27.87 -54.06 45.72
CA SER A 4 -27.78 -52.62 45.99
C SER A 4 -27.02 -52.42 47.31
N LYS A 5 -25.99 -51.56 47.33
CA LYS A 5 -25.40 -51.03 48.56
C LYS A 5 -25.16 -49.54 48.41
N ASN A 6 -25.97 -48.79 49.15
CA ASN A 6 -25.69 -47.46 49.67
C ASN A 6 -24.26 -47.38 50.23
N ASN A 7 -23.58 -46.26 49.98
CA ASN A 7 -22.78 -45.62 51.00
C ASN A 7 -22.71 -44.10 50.76
N ASN A 8 -23.42 -43.40 51.65
CA ASN A 8 -23.22 -42.00 51.97
C ASN A 8 -21.73 -41.73 52.24
N ASN A 9 -21.16 -40.74 51.57
CA ASN A 9 -20.00 -40.03 52.10
C ASN A 9 -20.30 -38.53 52.08
N SER A 10 -20.53 -38.03 53.28
CA SER A 10 -20.74 -36.65 53.67
C SER A 10 -19.65 -35.72 53.08
N PRO A 11 -19.97 -34.45 52.78
CA PRO A 11 -18.94 -33.48 52.43
C PRO A 11 -18.02 -33.31 53.65
N GLY A 12 -16.76 -33.70 53.49
CA GLY A 12 -15.74 -33.48 54.50
C GLY A 12 -15.70 -32.01 54.88
N VAL A 13 -16.06 -31.73 56.13
CA VAL A 13 -15.87 -30.43 56.78
C VAL A 13 -14.40 -30.05 56.58
N LYS A 14 -14.14 -29.09 55.69
CA LYS A 14 -12.84 -28.43 55.62
C LYS A 14 -12.59 -27.86 57.00
N LYS A 15 -11.59 -28.41 57.71
CA LYS A 15 -11.07 -27.81 58.94
C LYS A 15 -10.91 -26.30 58.69
N PRO A 16 -11.41 -25.43 59.57
CA PRO A 16 -11.24 -24.01 59.38
C PRO A 16 -9.74 -23.74 59.23
N TYR A 17 -9.35 -23.06 58.14
CA TYR A 17 -8.00 -22.54 57.99
C TYR A 17 -7.67 -21.77 59.27
N ALA A 18 -6.72 -22.28 60.05
CA ALA A 18 -6.19 -21.55 61.18
C ALA A 18 -5.78 -20.17 60.65
N LYS A 19 -6.30 -19.10 61.27
CA LYS A 19 -5.87 -17.73 60.97
C LYS A 19 -4.34 -17.73 60.90
N PRO A 20 -3.70 -17.18 59.85
CA PRO A 20 -2.25 -17.16 59.75
C PRO A 20 -1.71 -16.55 61.04
N ARG A 21 -0.85 -17.30 61.76
CA ARG A 21 -0.24 -16.80 63.00
C ARG A 21 0.46 -15.48 62.67
N THR A 22 -0.07 -14.39 63.20
CA THR A 22 0.56 -13.07 63.16
C THR A 22 1.62 -13.06 64.24
N TYR A 23 2.86 -12.95 63.83
CA TYR A 23 3.99 -12.86 64.74
C TYR A 23 4.38 -11.40 64.85
N SER A 24 4.44 -10.90 66.09
CA SER A 24 4.85 -9.53 66.36
C SER A 24 6.35 -9.36 66.12
N TYR A 25 6.75 -8.30 65.43
CA TYR A 25 8.17 -7.98 65.26
C TYR A 25 8.86 -7.79 66.62
N ASN A 26 10.00 -8.45 66.83
CA ASN A 26 10.81 -8.27 68.04
C ASN A 26 11.99 -7.31 67.77
N PRO A 27 12.00 -6.10 68.37
CA PRO A 27 13.07 -5.12 68.19
C PRO A 27 14.47 -5.63 68.61
N GLU A 28 14.55 -6.60 69.52
CA GLU A 28 15.84 -7.17 69.95
C GLU A 28 16.56 -7.93 68.82
N TRP A 29 15.86 -8.33 67.76
CA TRP A 29 16.51 -8.93 66.59
C TRP A 29 17.45 -7.95 65.89
N GLU A 30 17.19 -6.64 65.92
CA GLU A 30 18.09 -5.65 65.33
C GLU A 30 19.44 -5.56 66.05
N LYS A 31 19.52 -6.05 67.29
CA LYS A 31 20.75 -6.07 68.09
C LYS A 31 21.56 -7.35 67.90
N LYS A 32 20.97 -8.42 67.34
CA LYS A 32 21.68 -9.69 67.10
C LYS A 32 22.70 -9.54 65.96
N PRO A 33 23.94 -10.05 66.10
CA PRO A 33 24.98 -9.90 65.09
C PRO A 33 24.58 -10.36 63.68
N GLU A 34 23.80 -11.43 63.58
CA GLU A 34 23.34 -12.05 62.33
C GLU A 34 22.22 -11.28 61.60
N PHE A 35 21.46 -10.43 62.30
CA PHE A 35 20.34 -9.66 61.74
C PHE A 35 20.56 -8.14 61.76
N ARG A 36 21.54 -7.68 62.54
CA ARG A 36 21.86 -6.27 62.72
C ARG A 36 22.17 -5.59 61.39
N GLY A 37 21.52 -4.45 61.17
CA GLY A 37 21.77 -3.58 60.02
C GLY A 37 20.86 -3.83 58.82
N TRP A 38 20.30 -5.02 58.63
CA TRP A 38 19.51 -5.35 57.43
C TRP A 38 18.03 -5.58 57.68
N ILE A 39 17.59 -5.96 58.89
CA ILE A 39 16.16 -6.01 59.23
C ILE A 39 15.66 -4.68 59.83
N ARG A 40 14.35 -4.45 59.73
CA ARG A 40 13.60 -3.47 60.53
C ARG A 40 12.13 -3.89 60.69
N LYS A 41 11.41 -3.23 61.60
CA LYS A 41 9.94 -3.27 61.63
C LYS A 41 9.36 -2.68 60.32
N THR A 42 8.38 -3.35 59.73
CA THR A 42 7.59 -2.81 58.61
C THR A 42 6.73 -1.63 59.09
N SER A 43 6.48 -0.63 58.23
CA SER A 43 5.61 0.50 58.59
C SER A 43 4.18 0.05 58.84
N ASP A 44 3.48 0.72 59.77
CA ASP A 44 2.14 0.34 60.17
C ASP A 44 1.13 0.40 58.99
N GLU A 45 1.33 1.32 58.02
CA GLU A 45 0.56 1.38 56.77
C GLU A 45 0.71 0.13 55.90
N LEU A 46 1.91 -0.45 55.83
CA LEU A 46 2.18 -1.65 55.02
C LEU A 46 1.70 -2.91 55.73
N ILE A 47 1.75 -2.94 57.06
CA ILE A 47 1.17 -4.01 57.88
C ILE A 47 -0.35 -4.06 57.68
N GLN A 48 -1.03 -2.91 57.64
CA GLN A 48 -2.47 -2.82 57.35
C GLN A 48 -2.84 -3.34 55.94
N LYS A 49 -1.92 -3.23 54.97
CA LYS A 49 -2.07 -3.81 53.61
C LYS A 49 -1.71 -5.31 53.53
N GLY A 50 -1.58 -5.99 54.67
CA GLY A 50 -1.33 -7.43 54.74
C GLY A 50 0.12 -7.84 54.48
N LYS A 51 1.09 -6.91 54.54
CA LYS A 51 2.53 -7.24 54.51
C LYS A 51 2.97 -7.70 55.91
N GLY A 52 3.92 -8.64 55.95
CA GLY A 52 4.49 -9.13 57.20
C GLY A 52 5.22 -8.04 57.99
N GLU A 53 5.28 -8.20 59.32
CA GLU A 53 5.77 -7.18 60.25
C GLU A 53 7.30 -6.94 60.23
N ALA A 54 8.07 -7.78 59.53
CA ALA A 54 9.50 -7.58 59.32
C ALA A 54 9.80 -7.12 57.88
N TRP A 55 10.82 -6.28 57.71
CA TRP A 55 11.27 -5.78 56.41
C TRP A 55 12.77 -5.96 56.25
N CYS A 56 13.20 -6.43 55.08
CA CYS A 56 14.61 -6.47 54.70
C CYS A 56 15.01 -5.19 53.97
N LYS A 57 15.95 -4.43 54.52
CA LYS A 57 16.52 -3.21 53.94
C LYS A 57 17.35 -3.49 52.68
N TYR A 58 17.98 -4.67 52.57
CA TYR A 58 18.83 -5.01 51.42
C TYR A 58 18.00 -5.46 50.22
N CYS A 59 17.01 -6.33 50.44
CA CYS A 59 16.16 -6.90 49.39
C CYS A 59 14.92 -6.05 49.05
N ASP A 60 14.66 -5.01 49.85
CA ASP A 60 13.46 -4.19 49.85
C ASP A 60 12.16 -5.03 49.77
N SER A 61 12.03 -5.99 50.68
CA SER A 61 10.93 -6.95 50.68
C SER A 61 10.40 -7.23 52.08
N SER A 62 9.09 -7.39 52.18
CA SER A 62 8.41 -7.82 53.40
C SER A 62 8.73 -9.28 53.73
N LEU A 63 8.99 -9.53 55.01
CA LEU A 63 9.28 -10.82 55.60
C LEU A 63 8.27 -11.14 56.69
N ARG A 64 8.07 -12.42 56.95
CA ARG A 64 7.36 -12.87 58.15
C ARG A 64 8.27 -12.61 59.36
N ALA A 65 7.74 -11.97 60.40
CA ALA A 65 8.44 -11.72 61.66
C ALA A 65 8.55 -13.00 62.50
N HIS A 66 9.19 -14.03 61.95
CA HIS A 66 9.45 -15.32 62.61
C HIS A 66 10.93 -15.67 62.43
N LEU A 67 11.57 -16.17 63.48
CA LEU A 67 13.03 -16.35 63.52
C LEU A 67 13.53 -17.25 62.37
N ASP A 68 12.85 -18.35 62.09
CA ASP A 68 13.23 -19.27 61.01
C ASP A 68 13.08 -18.60 59.64
N SER A 69 12.02 -17.81 59.43
CA SER A 69 11.83 -17.08 58.17
C SER A 69 12.90 -16.01 57.93
N LEU A 70 13.44 -15.41 59.00
CA LEU A 70 14.56 -14.48 58.90
C LEU A 70 15.86 -15.21 58.56
N LYS A 71 16.10 -16.40 59.13
CA LYS A 71 17.27 -17.25 58.81
C LYS A 71 17.21 -17.80 57.38
N ASP A 72 16.05 -18.27 56.93
CA ASP A 72 15.85 -18.75 55.56
C ASP A 72 16.07 -17.62 54.53
N HIS A 73 15.59 -16.41 54.84
CA HIS A 73 15.84 -15.24 53.99
C HIS A 73 17.32 -14.86 53.96
N LEU A 74 17.99 -14.86 55.12
CA LEU A 74 19.43 -14.58 55.23
C LEU A 74 20.27 -15.55 54.38
N ALA A 75 19.87 -16.82 54.33
CA ALA A 75 20.51 -17.86 53.53
C ALA A 75 20.20 -17.79 52.02
N SER A 76 19.25 -16.94 51.59
CA SER A 76 18.83 -16.88 50.19
C SER A 76 19.86 -16.18 49.28
N GLU A 77 20.04 -16.69 48.05
CA GLU A 77 20.91 -16.05 47.04
C GLU A 77 20.50 -14.61 46.74
N LYS A 78 19.18 -14.32 46.78
CA LYS A 78 18.63 -12.98 46.60
C LYS A 78 19.18 -12.01 47.64
N HIS A 79 19.24 -12.44 48.91
CA HIS A 79 19.79 -11.65 49.99
C HIS A 79 21.31 -11.46 49.87
N SER A 80 22.04 -12.54 49.58
CA SER A 80 23.49 -12.49 49.36
C SER A 80 23.88 -11.52 48.24
N ASN A 81 23.17 -11.56 47.11
CA ASN A 81 23.42 -10.68 45.97
C ASN A 81 23.03 -9.22 46.25
N ALA A 82 21.98 -8.98 47.03
CA ALA A 82 21.59 -7.64 47.44
C ALA A 82 22.60 -7.02 48.43
N ALA A 83 23.11 -7.81 49.37
CA ALA A 83 24.13 -7.38 50.34
C ALA A 83 25.46 -7.01 49.66
N LYS A 84 25.88 -7.76 48.63
CA LYS A 84 27.11 -7.48 47.85
C LYS A 84 27.07 -6.16 47.05
N ARG A 85 25.89 -5.58 46.82
CA ARG A 85 25.69 -4.35 46.01
C ARG A 85 25.71 -3.06 46.83
N LEU A 86 25.96 -3.15 48.14
CA LEU A 86 25.96 -2.01 49.04
C LEU A 86 27.41 -1.67 49.45
N VAL A 87 27.77 -0.38 49.39
CA VAL A 87 29.09 0.14 49.80
C VAL A 87 28.97 0.76 51.19
N LYS A 88 30.01 0.63 52.02
CA LYS A 88 30.03 1.29 53.34
C LYS A 88 30.36 2.77 53.18
N ASP A 89 29.52 3.64 53.73
CA ASP A 89 29.84 5.06 53.87
C ASP A 89 30.93 5.29 54.93
N SER A 90 31.39 6.53 55.07
CA SER A 90 32.42 6.95 56.05
C SER A 90 32.01 6.73 57.52
N GLN A 91 30.76 6.36 57.78
CA GLN A 91 30.23 5.99 59.10
C GLN A 91 29.91 4.48 59.21
N GLY A 92 30.31 3.67 58.22
CA GLY A 92 30.15 2.23 58.22
C GLY A 92 28.73 1.73 57.89
N ARG A 93 27.82 2.60 57.42
CA ARG A 93 26.46 2.24 57.00
C ARG A 93 26.47 1.82 55.53
N LEU A 94 25.74 0.76 55.22
CA LEU A 94 25.63 0.22 53.86
C LEU A 94 24.66 1.07 53.02
N GLN A 95 25.18 1.71 51.98
CA GLN A 95 24.41 2.52 51.02
C GLN A 95 24.55 1.98 49.58
N PRO A 96 23.52 2.15 48.73
CA PRO A 96 23.63 1.82 47.32
C PRO A 96 24.61 2.77 46.60
N THR A 97 25.34 2.26 45.60
CA THR A 97 26.26 3.03 44.77
C THR A 97 25.54 4.22 44.10
N ILE A 98 26.01 5.43 44.40
CA ILE A 98 25.38 6.72 44.00
C ILE A 98 25.34 6.91 42.46
N GLY A 99 26.11 6.14 41.68
CA GLY A 99 26.13 6.22 40.21
C GLY A 99 24.99 5.49 39.46
N GLU A 100 24.21 4.62 40.11
CA GLU A 100 23.27 3.71 39.41
C GLU A 100 21.80 3.87 39.82
N ALA A 101 21.47 4.83 40.68
CA ALA A 101 20.25 4.73 41.48
C ALA A 101 18.93 5.10 40.76
N PHE A 102 18.90 5.94 39.73
CA PHE A 102 17.63 6.23 39.01
C PHE A 102 17.79 6.51 37.49
N GLY A 103 18.79 7.28 37.06
CA GLY A 103 18.95 7.64 35.64
C GLY A 103 19.48 6.51 34.73
N ALA A 104 20.49 5.75 35.18
CA ALA A 104 21.12 4.70 34.38
C ALA A 104 20.21 3.49 34.12
N LYS A 105 19.34 3.12 35.07
CA LYS A 105 18.37 2.02 34.90
C LYS A 105 17.24 2.39 33.94
N GLN A 106 16.85 3.66 33.91
CA GLN A 106 15.83 4.16 32.99
C GLN A 106 16.37 4.20 31.56
N SER A 107 17.60 4.68 31.36
CA SER A 107 18.25 4.67 30.04
C SER A 107 18.51 3.24 29.54
N GLU A 108 18.92 2.30 30.39
CA GLU A 108 19.15 0.91 29.97
C GLU A 108 17.83 0.21 29.55
N LYS A 109 16.74 0.45 30.27
CA LYS A 109 15.41 -0.09 29.93
C LYS A 109 14.90 0.47 28.61
N GLU A 110 15.09 1.76 28.38
CA GLU A 110 14.74 2.44 27.14
C GLU A 110 15.57 1.91 25.96
N GLN A 111 16.88 1.75 26.14
CA GLN A 111 17.75 1.14 25.13
C GLN A 111 17.33 -0.30 24.78
N ARG A 112 16.83 -1.08 25.75
CA ARG A 112 16.25 -2.40 25.47
C ARG A 112 14.98 -2.30 24.62
N LYS A 113 14.09 -1.34 24.92
CA LYS A 113 12.88 -1.10 24.13
C LYS A 113 13.22 -0.72 22.69
N ILE A 114 14.16 0.22 22.51
CA ILE A 114 14.61 0.68 21.19
C ILE A 114 15.12 -0.51 20.36
N LYS A 115 15.99 -1.36 20.93
CA LYS A 115 16.51 -2.56 20.25
C LYS A 115 15.39 -3.51 19.80
N ASP A 116 14.46 -3.82 20.71
CA ASP A 116 13.35 -4.73 20.41
C ASP A 116 12.42 -4.15 19.32
N ILE A 117 12.14 -2.84 19.35
CA ILE A 117 11.32 -2.15 18.35
C ILE A 117 12.02 -2.15 16.99
N LYS A 118 13.31 -1.81 16.92
CA LYS A 118 14.08 -1.81 15.67
C LYS A 118 14.12 -3.20 15.03
N LEU A 119 14.39 -4.24 15.81
CA LEU A 119 14.39 -5.63 15.32
C LEU A 119 13.01 -6.11 14.87
N SER A 120 11.95 -5.67 15.56
CA SER A 120 10.57 -5.99 15.18
C SER A 120 10.16 -5.28 13.88
N ALA A 121 10.58 -4.02 13.69
CA ALA A 121 10.38 -3.30 12.43
C ALA A 121 11.14 -3.97 11.27
N TYR A 122 12.40 -4.36 11.48
CA TYR A 122 13.17 -5.15 10.51
C TYR A 122 12.44 -6.45 10.13
N THR A 123 11.92 -7.16 11.13
CA THR A 123 11.19 -8.41 10.92
C THR A 123 9.95 -8.19 10.07
N ALA A 124 9.13 -7.19 10.41
CA ALA A 124 7.96 -6.81 9.61
C ALA A 124 8.32 -6.43 8.16
N CYS A 125 9.47 -5.80 7.95
CA CYS A 125 9.87 -5.34 6.63
C CYS A 125 10.53 -6.41 5.75
N HIS A 126 11.23 -7.39 6.30
CA HIS A 126 12.16 -8.20 5.49
C HIS A 126 12.07 -9.71 5.69
N THR A 127 11.36 -10.22 6.70
CA THR A 127 11.38 -11.67 6.97
C THR A 127 10.08 -12.18 7.61
N SER A 128 10.00 -13.50 7.84
CA SER A 128 8.94 -14.07 8.67
C SER A 128 9.22 -13.83 10.13
N ILE A 129 8.16 -13.69 10.92
CA ILE A 129 8.25 -13.53 12.36
C ILE A 129 8.89 -14.75 13.01
N LYS A 130 8.68 -15.97 12.49
CA LYS A 130 9.33 -17.19 12.97
C LYS A 130 10.86 -17.13 12.91
N ALA A 131 11.44 -16.38 11.96
CA ALA A 131 12.89 -16.24 11.85
C ALA A 131 13.51 -15.51 13.05
N ILE A 132 12.73 -14.72 13.81
CA ILE A 132 13.25 -13.91 14.92
C ILE A 132 13.77 -14.76 16.08
N ASP A 133 13.25 -15.99 16.26
CA ASP A 133 13.68 -16.86 17.35
C ASP A 133 15.15 -17.29 17.12
N HIS A 134 15.48 -17.81 15.95
CA HIS A 134 16.85 -18.21 15.60
C HIS A 134 17.76 -16.99 15.41
N LEU A 135 17.29 -15.92 14.76
CA LEU A 135 18.06 -14.69 14.60
C LEU A 135 18.41 -14.09 15.97
N GLY A 136 17.46 -14.08 16.91
CA GLY A 136 17.68 -13.60 18.26
C GLY A 136 18.73 -14.41 19.02
N GLU A 137 18.77 -15.74 18.85
CA GLU A 137 19.81 -16.61 19.41
C GLU A 137 21.19 -16.35 18.80
N LEU A 138 21.26 -16.20 17.48
CA LEU A 138 22.50 -15.87 16.78
C LEU A 138 23.05 -14.51 17.23
N LEU A 139 22.20 -13.48 17.31
CA LEU A 139 22.58 -12.14 17.77
C LEU A 139 23.11 -12.14 19.20
N LYS A 140 22.56 -13.00 20.09
CA LYS A 140 23.11 -13.18 21.44
C LYS A 140 24.50 -13.81 21.41
N SER A 141 24.68 -14.84 20.59
CA SER A 141 25.95 -15.59 20.48
C SER A 141 27.06 -14.69 19.94
N ILE A 142 26.86 -14.06 18.78
CA ILE A 142 27.86 -13.19 18.15
C ILE A 142 28.05 -11.88 18.91
N GLY A 143 27.01 -11.40 19.60
CA GLY A 143 27.00 -10.17 20.36
C GLY A 143 27.48 -10.32 21.81
N THR A 144 28.20 -11.39 22.14
CA THR A 144 28.75 -11.62 23.48
C THR A 144 29.62 -10.43 23.92
N GLY A 145 29.38 -9.89 25.12
CA GLY A 145 30.05 -8.68 25.62
C GLY A 145 29.41 -7.36 25.17
N SER A 146 28.35 -7.40 24.36
CA SER A 146 27.61 -6.22 23.90
C SER A 146 26.19 -6.14 24.48
N GLY A 147 25.47 -5.06 24.16
CA GLY A 147 24.05 -4.91 24.47
C GLY A 147 23.13 -5.99 23.85
N LEU A 148 23.63 -6.81 22.92
CA LEU A 148 22.88 -7.89 22.26
C LEU A 148 22.93 -9.23 23.03
N GLN A 149 23.92 -9.43 23.90
CA GLN A 149 24.06 -10.67 24.70
C GLN A 149 22.81 -10.98 25.53
N ASN A 150 22.08 -9.94 25.93
CA ASN A 150 20.87 -10.02 26.75
C ASN A 150 19.57 -9.78 25.96
N LEU A 151 19.59 -9.92 24.63
CA LEU A 151 18.40 -9.74 23.79
C LEU A 151 17.28 -10.68 24.25
N ARG A 152 16.05 -10.19 24.39
CA ARG A 152 14.90 -11.01 24.80
C ARG A 152 13.73 -10.74 23.86
N LEU A 153 13.91 -11.11 22.60
CA LEU A 153 12.93 -10.95 21.54
C LEU A 153 12.63 -12.32 20.93
N HIS A 154 11.43 -12.82 21.19
CA HIS A 154 10.91 -14.07 20.64
C HIS A 154 9.67 -13.77 19.80
N ARG A 155 9.21 -14.74 19.00
CA ARG A 155 8.08 -14.58 18.05
C ARG A 155 6.86 -13.88 18.63
N THR A 156 6.40 -14.28 19.82
CA THR A 156 5.21 -13.71 20.46
C THR A 156 5.43 -12.25 20.85
N LYS A 157 6.62 -11.93 21.37
CA LYS A 157 6.96 -10.56 21.76
C LYS A 157 7.13 -9.66 20.52
N CYS A 158 7.82 -10.15 19.49
CA CYS A 158 7.95 -9.45 18.21
C CYS A 158 6.57 -9.15 17.61
N SER A 159 5.70 -10.15 17.54
CA SER A 159 4.32 -10.02 17.06
C SER A 159 3.53 -8.94 17.79
N LYS A 160 3.58 -8.94 19.13
CA LYS A 160 2.88 -7.95 19.94
C LYS A 160 3.49 -6.54 19.84
N ILE A 161 4.81 -6.41 19.63
CA ILE A 161 5.43 -5.10 19.35
C ILE A 161 4.91 -4.56 18.02
N ILE A 162 4.85 -5.39 16.98
CA ILE A 162 4.36 -4.98 15.66
C ILE A 162 2.89 -4.53 15.76
N ILE A 163 2.02 -5.37 16.34
CA ILE A 163 0.56 -5.12 16.37
C ILE A 163 0.17 -4.02 17.37
N ASN A 164 0.77 -3.99 18.56
CA ASN A 164 0.29 -3.16 19.67
C ASN A 164 1.14 -1.91 19.93
N VAL A 165 2.33 -1.80 19.31
CA VAL A 165 3.24 -0.66 19.51
C VAL A 165 3.51 0.06 18.20
N ILE A 166 4.13 -0.60 17.22
CA ILE A 166 4.61 0.07 16.00
C ILE A 166 3.44 0.50 15.12
N ALA A 167 2.59 -0.45 14.70
CA ALA A 167 1.50 -0.18 13.78
C ALA A 167 0.50 0.86 14.32
N PRO A 168 0.01 0.79 15.57
CA PRO A 168 -0.90 1.80 16.10
C PRO A 168 -0.27 3.19 16.19
N THR A 169 1.04 3.27 16.49
CA THR A 169 1.73 4.57 16.57
C THR A 169 1.84 5.19 15.18
N PHE A 170 2.20 4.41 14.16
CA PHE A 170 2.21 4.90 12.79
C PHE A 170 0.83 5.30 12.28
N LEU A 171 -0.23 4.59 12.66
CA LEU A 171 -1.59 4.95 12.31
C LEU A 171 -1.97 6.29 12.95
N GLU A 172 -1.66 6.47 14.23
CA GLU A 172 -1.89 7.73 14.95
C GLU A 172 -1.08 8.88 14.37
N ASP A 173 0.18 8.65 13.98
CA ASP A 173 1.01 9.65 13.31
C ASP A 173 0.38 10.12 11.99
N ILE A 174 -0.21 9.19 11.20
CA ILE A 174 -0.93 9.52 9.97
C ILE A 174 -2.18 10.35 10.29
N VAL A 175 -3.00 9.89 11.24
CA VAL A 175 -4.26 10.57 11.60
C VAL A 175 -3.98 11.97 12.18
N TRP A 176 -2.93 12.10 12.99
CA TRP A 176 -2.48 13.38 13.53
C TRP A 176 -1.99 14.33 12.43
N ASP A 177 -1.22 13.83 11.47
CA ASP A 177 -0.70 14.60 10.35
C ASP A 177 -1.82 15.05 9.38
N VAL A 178 -2.85 14.22 9.17
CA VAL A 178 -4.10 14.66 8.51
C VAL A 178 -4.74 15.76 9.35
N GLY A 179 -4.93 15.51 10.64
CA GLY A 179 -5.43 16.47 11.63
C GLY A 179 -6.78 17.07 11.22
N THR A 180 -6.78 18.38 10.94
CA THR A 180 -7.99 19.09 10.48
C THR A 180 -8.10 19.23 8.96
N SER A 181 -7.19 18.56 8.26
CA SER A 181 -7.07 18.32 6.83
C SER A 181 -8.40 17.96 6.17
N TYR A 182 -8.73 18.53 5.02
CA TYR A 182 -9.53 17.79 4.05
C TYR A 182 -8.68 16.70 3.41
N TYR A 183 -9.31 15.58 3.08
CA TYR A 183 -8.61 14.42 2.54
C TYR A 183 -9.47 13.66 1.54
N SER A 184 -8.82 12.85 0.72
CA SER A 184 -9.46 11.86 -0.14
C SER A 184 -9.14 10.45 0.35
N VAL A 185 -10.00 9.49 0.03
CA VAL A 185 -9.77 8.08 0.35
C VAL A 185 -9.67 7.30 -0.95
N ILE A 186 -8.76 6.34 -1.01
CA ILE A 186 -8.64 5.38 -2.11
C ILE A 186 -8.96 4.01 -1.55
N VAL A 187 -9.91 3.32 -2.16
CA VAL A 187 -10.33 1.97 -1.79
C VAL A 187 -10.21 1.03 -2.97
N ASP A 188 -9.85 -0.20 -2.68
CA ASP A 188 -9.87 -1.27 -3.67
C ASP A 188 -10.12 -2.61 -2.99
N GLU A 189 -10.73 -3.53 -3.73
CA GLU A 189 -11.02 -4.88 -3.28
C GLU A 189 -9.89 -5.82 -3.67
N SER A 190 -9.49 -6.71 -2.75
CA SER A 190 -8.57 -7.80 -3.07
C SER A 190 -8.98 -9.07 -2.37
N THR A 191 -8.61 -10.20 -2.96
CA THR A 191 -8.73 -11.53 -2.37
C THR A 191 -7.34 -12.05 -2.08
N ASP A 192 -7.08 -12.42 -0.83
CA ASP A 192 -5.78 -12.96 -0.47
C ASP A 192 -5.63 -14.45 -0.85
N VAL A 193 -4.43 -14.99 -0.65
CA VAL A 193 -4.12 -16.41 -0.91
C VAL A 193 -4.93 -17.40 -0.05
N GLY A 194 -5.60 -16.92 1.01
CA GLY A 194 -6.49 -17.70 1.87
C GLY A 194 -7.97 -17.56 1.49
N ILE A 195 -8.27 -16.97 0.32
CA ILE A 195 -9.64 -16.75 -0.21
C ILE A 195 -10.44 -15.78 0.68
N GLN A 196 -9.77 -14.95 1.48
CA GLN A 196 -10.41 -13.89 2.24
C GLN A 196 -10.44 -12.60 1.44
N LYS A 197 -11.60 -11.97 1.37
CA LYS A 197 -11.80 -10.69 0.69
C LYS A 197 -11.63 -9.52 1.65
N TYR A 198 -10.88 -8.52 1.22
CA TYR A 198 -10.66 -7.29 1.98
C TYR A 198 -10.84 -6.06 1.09
N VAL A 199 -11.25 -4.96 1.71
CA VAL A 199 -11.09 -3.62 1.15
C VAL A 199 -9.86 -2.99 1.80
N ALA A 200 -8.86 -2.65 1.00
CA ALA A 200 -7.77 -1.81 1.46
C ALA A 200 -8.22 -0.35 1.48
N VAL A 201 -7.90 0.36 2.56
CA VAL A 201 -8.23 1.78 2.73
C VAL A 201 -6.94 2.58 2.81
N LEU A 202 -6.77 3.52 1.88
CA LEU A 202 -5.67 4.48 1.87
C LEU A 202 -6.24 5.89 1.95
N VAL A 203 -5.52 6.80 2.61
CA VAL A 203 -5.83 8.24 2.65
C VAL A 203 -4.86 9.01 1.78
N ARG A 204 -5.35 10.05 1.11
CA ARG A 204 -4.57 11.00 0.33
C ARG A 204 -4.82 12.42 0.84
N TYR A 205 -3.76 13.15 1.21
CA TYR A 205 -3.85 14.50 1.78
C TYR A 205 -2.52 15.26 1.58
N TYR A 206 -2.53 16.58 1.78
CA TYR A 206 -1.30 17.37 1.87
C TYR A 206 -0.79 17.37 3.31
N SER A 207 0.44 16.89 3.54
CA SER A 207 1.08 16.98 4.85
C SER A 207 1.80 18.30 4.97
N TYR A 208 1.34 19.17 5.87
CA TYR A 208 2.04 20.42 6.18
C TYR A 208 3.38 20.20 6.88
N ASN A 209 3.54 19.06 7.57
CA ASN A 209 4.78 18.66 8.23
C ASN A 209 5.83 18.21 7.21
N LEU A 210 5.45 17.35 6.26
CA LEU A 210 6.34 16.86 5.20
C LEU A 210 6.40 17.79 3.98
N LYS A 211 5.54 18.82 3.93
CA LYS A 211 5.42 19.81 2.85
C LYS A 211 5.16 19.21 1.46
N ARG A 212 4.44 18.09 1.41
CA ARG A 212 4.17 17.36 0.17
C ARG A 212 2.87 16.60 0.25
N MET A 213 2.43 16.11 -0.89
CA MET A 213 1.32 15.18 -0.96
C MET A 213 1.70 13.81 -0.41
N VAL A 214 0.83 13.26 0.44
CA VAL A 214 1.01 11.96 1.07
C VAL A 214 -0.14 11.04 0.68
N ILE A 215 0.19 9.80 0.33
CA ILE A 215 -0.76 8.69 0.26
C ILE A 215 -0.33 7.66 1.30
N ALA A 216 -1.18 7.39 2.27
CA ALA A 216 -0.87 6.52 3.41
C ALA A 216 -1.90 5.40 3.54
N PHE A 217 -1.42 4.18 3.80
CA PHE A 217 -2.28 3.05 4.11
C PHE A 217 -2.85 3.20 5.52
N LEU A 218 -4.17 2.99 5.66
CA LEU A 218 -4.87 3.06 6.95
C LEU A 218 -5.17 1.67 7.50
N GLY A 219 -5.56 0.72 6.65
CA GLY A 219 -5.91 -0.62 7.11
C GLY A 219 -6.67 -1.45 6.08
N LEU A 220 -7.07 -2.65 6.53
CA LEU A 220 -7.90 -3.60 5.78
C LEU A 220 -9.25 -3.75 6.48
N ILE A 221 -10.33 -3.74 5.70
CA ILE A 221 -11.69 -4.03 6.15
C ILE A 221 -12.11 -5.39 5.58
N PRO A 222 -12.47 -6.38 6.41
CA PRO A 222 -12.91 -7.69 5.92
C PRO A 222 -14.30 -7.62 5.28
N LEU A 223 -14.44 -8.19 4.10
CA LEU A 223 -15.72 -8.33 3.38
C LEU A 223 -16.37 -9.67 3.71
N ILE A 224 -17.17 -9.70 4.77
CA ILE A 224 -17.90 -10.92 5.20
C ILE A 224 -19.28 -11.02 4.52
N ARG A 225 -19.95 -9.89 4.27
CA ARG A 225 -21.27 -9.82 3.62
C ARG A 225 -21.19 -8.93 2.37
N GLN A 226 -21.80 -9.37 1.28
CA GLN A 226 -21.75 -8.70 -0.03
C GLN A 226 -22.85 -7.64 -0.23
N THR A 227 -23.31 -6.95 0.83
CA THR A 227 -24.25 -5.83 0.69
C THR A 227 -23.53 -4.50 0.82
N ALA A 228 -23.93 -3.51 0.02
CA ALA A 228 -23.34 -2.18 0.06
C ALA A 228 -23.52 -1.50 1.43
N ASP A 229 -24.65 -1.72 2.11
CA ASP A 229 -24.88 -1.22 3.47
C ASP A 229 -23.87 -1.78 4.47
N ALA A 230 -23.61 -3.08 4.46
CA ALA A 230 -22.66 -3.71 5.38
C ALA A 230 -21.23 -3.20 5.15
N LEU A 231 -20.85 -2.97 3.89
CA LEU A 231 -19.58 -2.34 3.55
C LEU A 231 -19.52 -0.89 4.04
N CYS A 232 -20.57 -0.09 3.81
CA CYS A 232 -20.63 1.30 4.25
C CYS A 232 -20.55 1.41 5.78
N ASP A 233 -21.25 0.55 6.52
CA ASP A 233 -21.23 0.49 7.97
C ASP A 233 -19.83 0.11 8.48
N ALA A 234 -19.22 -0.92 7.90
CA ALA A 234 -17.87 -1.36 8.26
C ALA A 234 -16.82 -0.28 7.97
N PHE A 235 -16.91 0.39 6.82
CA PHE A 235 -16.05 1.51 6.45
C PHE A 235 -16.22 2.69 7.41
N THR A 236 -17.46 3.07 7.70
CA THR A 236 -17.77 4.18 8.59
C THR A 236 -17.30 3.90 10.02
N ALA A 237 -17.53 2.68 10.51
CA ALA A 237 -17.04 2.24 11.81
C ALA A 237 -15.51 2.25 11.88
N PHE A 238 -14.83 1.76 10.84
CA PHE A 238 -13.38 1.77 10.75
C PHE A 238 -12.83 3.21 10.79
N MET A 239 -13.34 4.11 9.95
CA MET A 239 -12.90 5.51 9.89
C MET A 239 -13.11 6.22 11.24
N ARG A 240 -14.25 6.00 11.90
CA ARG A 240 -14.52 6.56 13.24
C ARG A 240 -13.60 5.98 14.31
N GLN A 241 -13.33 4.67 14.25
CA GLN A 241 -12.46 3.98 15.21
C GLN A 241 -11.02 4.54 15.18
N ILE A 242 -10.50 4.84 13.99
CA ILE A 242 -9.15 5.39 13.83
C ILE A 242 -9.09 6.90 14.06
N GLY A 243 -10.24 7.57 14.29
CA GLY A 243 -10.30 9.01 14.56
C GLY A 243 -10.41 9.91 13.32
N MET A 244 -10.73 9.36 12.14
CA MET A 244 -10.92 10.14 10.92
C MET A 244 -12.33 10.74 10.84
N VAL A 245 -12.41 12.03 10.49
CA VAL A 245 -13.68 12.76 10.37
C VAL A 245 -14.25 12.62 8.96
N LEU A 246 -15.33 11.85 8.80
CA LEU A 246 -15.92 11.58 7.47
C LEU A 246 -16.33 12.86 6.73
N ALA A 247 -16.93 13.85 7.41
CA ALA A 247 -17.36 15.10 6.78
C ALA A 247 -16.22 15.92 6.11
N ARG A 248 -14.95 15.57 6.35
CA ARG A 248 -13.77 16.16 5.71
C ARG A 248 -13.25 15.37 4.50
N MET A 249 -13.92 14.29 4.15
CA MET A 249 -13.61 13.50 2.96
C MET A 249 -14.20 14.19 1.72
N ILE A 250 -13.34 14.55 0.75
CA ILE A 250 -13.75 15.25 -0.48
C ILE A 250 -13.91 14.31 -1.67
N ALA A 251 -13.20 13.17 -1.68
CA ALA A 251 -13.31 12.20 -2.77
C ALA A 251 -13.04 10.76 -2.35
N LEU A 252 -13.60 9.84 -3.14
CA LEU A 252 -13.40 8.41 -3.08
C LEU A 252 -12.81 7.91 -4.41
N GLY A 253 -11.59 7.37 -4.37
CA GLY A 253 -10.92 6.66 -5.46
C GLY A 253 -11.23 5.17 -5.45
N THR A 254 -11.56 4.58 -6.61
CA THR A 254 -11.90 3.15 -6.74
C THR A 254 -11.61 2.61 -8.15
N ASP A 255 -11.42 1.30 -8.30
CA ASP A 255 -11.30 0.56 -9.56
C ASP A 255 -12.57 0.59 -10.44
N GLY A 256 -13.68 1.07 -9.88
CA GLY A 256 -14.97 1.14 -10.56
C GLY A 256 -15.83 -0.11 -10.41
N ALA A 257 -15.57 -0.94 -9.39
CA ALA A 257 -16.45 -2.05 -9.04
C ALA A 257 -17.86 -1.55 -8.68
N PRO A 258 -18.95 -2.22 -9.13
CA PRO A 258 -20.32 -1.79 -8.85
C PRO A 258 -20.65 -1.62 -7.36
N ALA A 259 -20.07 -2.47 -6.49
CA ALA A 259 -20.27 -2.38 -5.04
C ALA A 259 -19.65 -1.10 -4.42
N LEU A 260 -18.60 -0.56 -5.04
CA LEU A 260 -17.90 0.64 -4.58
C LEU A 260 -18.46 1.92 -5.20
N CYS A 261 -18.87 1.87 -6.48
CA CYS A 261 -19.18 3.08 -7.26
C CYS A 261 -20.54 3.08 -7.98
N GLY A 262 -21.40 2.08 -7.75
CA GLY A 262 -22.75 2.02 -8.32
C GLY A 262 -23.61 3.24 -7.96
N PRO A 263 -24.59 3.61 -8.80
CA PRO A 263 -25.31 4.89 -8.66
C PRO A 263 -26.27 4.96 -7.46
N HIS A 264 -26.72 3.83 -6.92
CA HIS A 264 -27.78 3.79 -5.89
C HIS A 264 -27.36 3.06 -4.61
N ASN A 265 -26.81 1.85 -4.74
CA ASN A 265 -26.47 1.01 -3.61
C ASN A 265 -24.99 0.62 -3.67
N SER A 266 -24.12 1.58 -3.34
CA SER A 266 -22.67 1.41 -3.33
C SER A 266 -22.06 2.20 -2.18
N LEU A 267 -20.81 1.90 -1.83
CA LEU A 267 -20.07 2.68 -0.82
C LEU A 267 -20.10 4.18 -1.14
N PHE A 268 -19.82 4.56 -2.40
CA PHE A 268 -19.87 5.96 -2.83
C PHE A 268 -21.27 6.58 -2.65
N ALA A 269 -22.31 5.93 -3.15
CA ALA A 269 -23.67 6.47 -3.13
C ALA A 269 -24.18 6.66 -1.69
N LEU A 270 -23.88 5.70 -0.81
CA LEU A 270 -24.27 5.74 0.59
C LEU A 270 -23.49 6.82 1.37
N LEU A 271 -22.17 6.88 1.23
CA LEU A 271 -21.35 7.92 1.85
C LEU A 271 -21.76 9.32 1.40
N LYS A 272 -22.00 9.49 0.09
CA LYS A 272 -22.43 10.78 -0.46
C LYS A 272 -23.78 11.22 0.10
N ARG A 273 -24.72 10.29 0.28
CA ARG A 273 -26.05 10.59 0.82
C ARG A 273 -26.04 10.86 2.33
N ASN A 274 -25.26 10.09 3.08
CA ASN A 274 -25.39 10.02 4.53
C ASN A 274 -24.37 10.90 5.28
N ASP A 275 -23.14 11.02 4.76
CA ASP A 275 -22.01 11.60 5.50
C ASP A 275 -21.35 12.79 4.76
N CYS A 276 -21.26 12.73 3.43
CA CYS A 276 -20.44 13.66 2.62
C CYS A 276 -21.16 14.12 1.32
N PRO A 277 -22.09 15.09 1.38
CA PRO A 277 -22.90 15.51 0.21
C PRO A 277 -22.09 15.95 -1.02
N LYS A 278 -20.91 16.55 -0.82
CA LYS A 278 -20.02 17.04 -1.89
C LYS A 278 -19.01 16.02 -2.38
N LEU A 279 -19.09 14.76 -1.92
CA LEU A 279 -18.13 13.71 -2.26
C LEU A 279 -18.03 13.49 -3.78
N GLN A 280 -16.80 13.48 -4.27
CA GLN A 280 -16.48 13.16 -5.66
C GLN A 280 -16.06 11.70 -5.82
N LEU A 281 -16.48 11.09 -6.92
CA LEU A 281 -16.05 9.75 -7.29
C LEU A 281 -14.94 9.84 -8.32
N MET A 282 -13.79 9.25 -8.01
CA MET A 282 -12.65 9.16 -8.91
C MET A 282 -12.46 7.70 -9.31
N ARG A 283 -12.91 7.33 -10.52
CA ARG A 283 -12.67 5.99 -11.04
C ARG A 283 -11.25 5.88 -11.58
N CYS A 284 -10.61 4.74 -11.37
CA CYS A 284 -9.26 4.50 -11.85
C CYS A 284 -9.21 4.53 -13.38
N ILE A 285 -8.51 5.53 -13.93
CA ILE A 285 -8.31 5.69 -15.38
C ILE A 285 -7.52 4.50 -15.94
N CYS A 286 -6.52 3.99 -15.21
CA CYS A 286 -5.72 2.83 -15.62
C CYS A 286 -6.58 1.59 -15.81
N HIS A 287 -7.41 1.26 -14.81
CA HIS A 287 -8.32 0.11 -14.88
C HIS A 287 -9.40 0.31 -15.96
N SER A 288 -9.83 1.55 -16.17
CA SER A 288 -10.76 1.90 -17.24
C SER A 288 -10.13 1.66 -18.62
N MET A 289 -8.90 2.12 -18.86
CA MET A 289 -8.18 1.91 -20.12
C MET A 289 -7.90 0.43 -20.38
N ASP A 290 -7.57 -0.33 -19.34
CA ASP A 290 -7.38 -1.78 -19.42
C ASP A 290 -8.66 -2.49 -19.90
N LYS A 291 -9.80 -2.17 -19.28
CA LYS A 291 -11.13 -2.63 -19.70
C LYS A 291 -11.45 -2.21 -21.14
N CYS A 292 -11.22 -0.95 -21.51
CA CYS A 292 -11.48 -0.46 -22.87
C CYS A 292 -10.70 -1.28 -23.92
N SER A 293 -9.44 -1.55 -23.63
CA SER A 293 -8.56 -2.29 -24.53
C SER A 293 -8.93 -3.77 -24.62
N SER A 294 -9.33 -4.38 -23.48
CA SER A 294 -9.88 -5.74 -23.44
C SER A 294 -11.19 -5.88 -24.21
N TYR A 295 -12.07 -4.87 -24.20
CA TYR A 295 -13.28 -4.88 -25.02
C TYR A 295 -12.97 -4.70 -26.51
N ALA A 296 -12.07 -3.77 -26.84
CA ALA A 296 -11.67 -3.52 -28.22
C ALA A 296 -11.02 -4.74 -28.87
N SER A 297 -10.23 -5.50 -28.12
CA SER A 297 -9.53 -6.67 -28.65
C SER A 297 -10.44 -7.80 -29.12
N LYS A 298 -11.70 -7.85 -28.65
CA LYS A 298 -12.71 -8.80 -29.14
C LYS A 298 -13.07 -8.61 -30.61
N GLU A 299 -12.77 -7.43 -31.18
CA GLU A 299 -12.94 -7.16 -32.61
C GLU A 299 -11.85 -7.84 -33.47
N LEU A 300 -10.72 -8.19 -32.85
CA LEU A 300 -9.60 -8.83 -33.50
C LEU A 300 -9.74 -10.36 -33.52
N PRO A 301 -9.06 -11.04 -34.45
CA PRO A 301 -9.05 -12.49 -34.48
C PRO A 301 -8.45 -13.13 -33.22
N SER A 302 -9.11 -14.14 -32.67
CA SER A 302 -8.68 -14.85 -31.44
C SER A 302 -7.34 -15.58 -31.61
N ASN A 303 -6.95 -15.89 -32.84
CA ASN A 303 -5.67 -16.53 -33.13
C ASN A 303 -4.47 -15.62 -32.79
N LEU A 304 -4.62 -14.29 -32.76
CA LEU A 304 -3.53 -13.38 -32.37
C LEU A 304 -3.11 -13.57 -30.90
N GLU A 305 -4.10 -13.71 -30.00
CA GLU A 305 -3.82 -13.98 -28.60
C GLU A 305 -3.09 -15.32 -28.44
N PHE A 306 -3.57 -16.36 -29.13
CA PHE A 306 -2.95 -17.67 -29.14
C PHE A 306 -1.50 -17.60 -29.64
N MET A 307 -1.26 -16.89 -30.76
CA MET A 307 0.07 -16.71 -31.35
C MET A 307 1.06 -16.15 -30.33
N LEU A 308 0.69 -15.04 -29.68
CA LEU A 308 1.55 -14.34 -28.74
C LEU A 308 1.78 -15.18 -27.48
N ARG A 309 0.73 -15.80 -26.91
CA ARG A 309 0.84 -16.68 -25.74
C ARG A 309 1.77 -17.86 -26.01
N GLU A 310 1.51 -18.62 -27.08
CA GLU A 310 2.28 -19.83 -27.39
C GLU A 310 3.72 -19.52 -27.81
N THR A 311 3.96 -18.38 -28.48
CA THR A 311 5.33 -17.91 -28.75
C THR A 311 6.11 -17.73 -27.44
N THR A 312 5.55 -17.05 -26.45
CA THR A 312 6.24 -16.83 -25.16
C THR A 312 6.40 -18.11 -24.35
N LYS A 313 5.39 -19.00 -24.40
CA LYS A 313 5.38 -20.28 -23.70
C LYS A 313 6.40 -21.27 -24.26
N TRP A 314 6.69 -21.19 -25.57
CA TRP A 314 7.68 -22.04 -26.25
C TRP A 314 9.02 -22.13 -25.50
N PHE A 315 9.46 -21.01 -24.93
CA PHE A 315 10.74 -20.88 -24.23
C PHE A 315 10.67 -21.15 -22.72
N SER A 316 9.47 -21.21 -22.13
CA SER A 316 9.29 -21.21 -20.67
C SER A 316 9.76 -22.50 -19.97
N HIS A 317 9.97 -23.59 -20.71
CA HIS A 317 10.29 -24.91 -20.15
C HIS A 317 11.49 -25.60 -20.81
N SER A 318 12.26 -24.91 -21.67
CA SER A 318 13.37 -25.54 -22.38
C SER A 318 14.53 -24.57 -22.58
N SER A 319 15.65 -24.87 -21.93
CA SER A 319 16.93 -24.16 -22.14
C SER A 319 17.46 -24.38 -23.56
N ILE A 320 17.24 -25.57 -24.14
CA ILE A 320 17.65 -25.90 -25.51
C ILE A 320 16.93 -25.00 -26.51
N ARG A 321 15.60 -24.89 -26.44
CA ARG A 321 14.81 -24.04 -27.34
C ARG A 321 15.20 -22.56 -27.24
N LYS A 322 15.56 -22.11 -26.03
CA LYS A 322 16.07 -20.76 -25.81
C LYS A 322 17.42 -20.56 -26.50
N HIS A 323 18.35 -21.49 -26.32
CA HIS A 323 19.67 -21.43 -26.95
C HIS A 323 19.59 -21.46 -28.47
N THR A 324 18.80 -22.37 -29.05
CA THR A 324 18.57 -22.46 -30.50
C THR A 324 18.06 -21.14 -31.07
N TYR A 325 17.12 -20.49 -30.38
CA TYR A 325 16.64 -19.18 -30.78
C TYR A 325 17.69 -18.08 -30.67
N GLU A 326 18.49 -18.06 -29.60
CA GLU A 326 19.59 -17.10 -29.45
C GLU A 326 20.61 -17.23 -30.61
N GLU A 327 20.94 -18.44 -31.04
CA GLU A 327 21.83 -18.68 -32.20
C GLU A 327 21.23 -18.15 -33.51
N ILE A 328 19.95 -18.48 -33.78
CA ILE A 328 19.23 -17.98 -34.97
C ILE A 328 19.15 -16.46 -34.94
N PHE A 329 18.83 -15.88 -33.79
CA PHE A 329 18.72 -14.44 -33.62
C PHE A 329 20.07 -13.75 -33.87
N LYS A 330 21.17 -14.25 -33.29
CA LYS A 330 22.53 -13.73 -33.50
C LYS A 330 22.93 -13.78 -34.97
N GLY A 331 22.64 -14.89 -35.65
CA GLY A 331 22.93 -15.06 -37.07
C GLY A 331 22.22 -14.03 -37.97
N LEU A 332 20.98 -13.65 -37.61
CA LEU A 332 20.17 -12.69 -38.37
C LEU A 332 20.38 -11.23 -37.97
N ASN A 333 20.92 -10.96 -36.78
CA ASN A 333 21.01 -9.62 -36.18
C ASN A 333 22.45 -9.21 -35.82
N GLU A 334 23.43 -9.62 -36.63
CA GLU A 334 24.84 -9.19 -36.51
C GLU A 334 25.45 -9.47 -35.11
N GLY A 335 25.11 -10.61 -34.51
CA GLY A 335 25.64 -11.02 -33.21
C GLY A 335 24.97 -10.34 -32.00
N LYS A 336 23.92 -9.53 -32.19
CA LYS A 336 23.13 -8.96 -31.08
C LYS A 336 22.38 -10.06 -30.31
N GLU A 337 22.09 -9.79 -29.06
CA GLU A 337 21.29 -10.67 -28.20
C GLU A 337 19.79 -10.36 -28.33
N PRO A 338 18.91 -11.38 -28.32
CA PRO A 338 17.48 -11.18 -28.35
C PRO A 338 17.00 -10.55 -27.03
N HIS A 339 16.02 -9.65 -27.14
CA HIS A 339 15.33 -9.17 -25.95
C HIS A 339 14.41 -10.25 -25.37
N MET A 340 14.32 -10.30 -24.04
CA MET A 340 13.38 -11.21 -23.38
C MET A 340 11.95 -10.95 -23.84
N LEU A 341 11.27 -12.03 -24.23
CA LEU A 341 9.87 -11.98 -24.60
C LEU A 341 9.01 -11.76 -23.36
N VAL A 342 8.03 -10.87 -23.49
CA VAL A 342 7.13 -10.51 -22.39
C VAL A 342 5.96 -11.48 -22.36
N LYS A 343 5.77 -12.16 -21.23
CA LYS A 343 4.63 -13.06 -21.02
C LYS A 343 3.33 -12.27 -21.01
N LEU A 344 2.34 -12.84 -21.69
CA LEU A 344 1.04 -12.21 -21.89
C LEU A 344 0.15 -12.47 -20.67
N ALA A 345 -0.10 -11.47 -19.84
CA ALA A 345 -0.99 -11.59 -18.69
C ALA A 345 -2.45 -11.79 -19.15
N THR A 346 -3.23 -12.62 -18.46
CA THR A 346 -4.64 -12.89 -18.81
C THR A 346 -5.58 -11.72 -18.51
N THR A 347 -5.26 -10.87 -17.53
CA THR A 347 -6.14 -9.80 -17.01
C THR A 347 -5.54 -8.40 -17.09
N ARG A 348 -4.41 -8.20 -17.80
CA ARG A 348 -3.77 -6.88 -17.93
C ARG A 348 -3.34 -6.62 -19.37
N TRP A 349 -4.10 -5.80 -20.07
CA TRP A 349 -3.83 -5.34 -21.42
C TRP A 349 -2.54 -4.50 -21.54
N LEU A 350 -2.06 -3.93 -20.44
CA LEU A 350 -0.71 -3.35 -20.37
C LEU A 350 0.39 -4.31 -20.85
N ALA A 351 0.27 -5.61 -20.54
CA ALA A 351 1.22 -6.63 -20.96
C ALA A 351 1.16 -6.91 -22.48
N TRP A 352 0.03 -6.63 -23.14
CA TRP A 352 -0.11 -6.81 -24.58
C TRP A 352 0.75 -5.84 -25.37
N GLY A 353 0.77 -4.55 -25.02
CA GLY A 353 1.58 -3.58 -25.75
C GLY A 353 3.06 -3.95 -25.77
N ASN A 354 3.59 -4.36 -24.61
CA ASN A 354 4.97 -4.82 -24.48
C ASN A 354 5.22 -6.14 -25.21
N CYS A 355 4.29 -7.10 -25.14
CA CYS A 355 4.40 -8.38 -25.84
C CYS A 355 4.39 -8.19 -27.37
N VAL A 356 3.42 -7.42 -27.89
CA VAL A 356 3.30 -7.10 -29.33
C VAL A 356 4.57 -6.40 -29.82
N ALA A 357 5.09 -5.42 -29.08
CA ALA A 357 6.34 -4.75 -29.44
C ALA A 357 7.51 -5.73 -29.52
N ARG A 358 7.72 -6.55 -28.48
CA ARG A 358 8.83 -7.53 -28.44
C ARG A 358 8.74 -8.60 -29.52
N VAL A 359 7.53 -9.07 -29.84
CA VAL A 359 7.33 -10.04 -30.92
C VAL A 359 7.57 -9.39 -32.28
N LEU A 360 7.14 -8.15 -32.50
CA LEU A 360 7.39 -7.43 -33.75
C LEU A 360 8.88 -7.12 -33.97
N ASP A 361 9.59 -6.67 -32.93
CA ASP A 361 11.02 -6.37 -33.01
C ASP A 361 11.86 -7.61 -33.36
N GLN A 362 11.33 -8.80 -33.08
CA GLN A 362 11.99 -10.09 -33.30
C GLN A 362 11.25 -10.97 -34.33
N TYR A 363 10.32 -10.39 -35.09
CA TYR A 363 9.35 -11.16 -35.89
C TYR A 363 10.03 -12.06 -36.92
N GLN A 364 11.06 -11.55 -37.61
CA GLN A 364 11.79 -12.32 -38.62
C GLN A 364 12.54 -13.50 -37.98
N SER A 365 13.24 -13.28 -36.87
CA SER A 365 13.97 -14.35 -36.18
C SER A 365 13.03 -15.41 -35.61
N LEU A 366 11.89 -15.02 -35.07
CA LEU A 366 10.85 -15.94 -34.60
C LEU A 366 10.22 -16.72 -35.76
N LYS A 367 10.00 -16.08 -36.90
CA LYS A 367 9.51 -16.72 -38.13
C LYS A 367 10.47 -17.81 -38.60
N GLU A 368 11.78 -17.55 -38.61
CA GLU A 368 12.78 -18.56 -39.00
C GLU A 368 12.93 -19.68 -37.97
N LEU A 369 12.89 -19.36 -36.68
CA LEU A 369 12.87 -20.37 -35.63
C LEU A 369 11.75 -21.39 -35.88
N PHE A 370 10.51 -20.92 -36.04
CA PHE A 370 9.39 -21.85 -36.22
C PHE A 370 9.42 -22.55 -37.59
N ALA A 371 10.10 -22.00 -38.60
CA ALA A 371 10.37 -22.72 -39.84
C ALA A 371 11.30 -23.92 -39.64
N VAL A 372 12.41 -23.73 -38.91
CA VAL A 372 13.34 -24.81 -38.56
C VAL A 372 12.66 -25.86 -37.70
N GLU A 373 11.96 -25.44 -36.65
CA GLU A 373 11.29 -26.34 -35.71
C GLU A 373 10.11 -27.11 -36.35
N ALA A 374 9.36 -26.49 -37.27
CA ALA A 374 8.28 -27.18 -37.98
C ALA A 374 8.80 -28.24 -38.96
N GLY A 375 10.00 -28.05 -39.50
CA GLY A 375 10.70 -28.97 -40.40
C GLY A 375 11.48 -30.08 -39.69
N ASN A 376 11.59 -30.05 -38.35
CA ASN A 376 12.28 -31.08 -37.58
C ASN A 376 11.48 -32.40 -37.60
N GLU A 377 11.96 -33.37 -38.36
CA GLU A 377 11.31 -34.69 -38.50
C GLU A 377 11.42 -35.57 -37.24
N HIS A 378 12.42 -35.31 -36.41
CA HIS A 378 12.70 -36.07 -35.18
C HIS A 378 11.82 -35.63 -34.00
N GLU A 379 11.38 -34.37 -33.97
CA GLU A 379 10.51 -33.81 -32.93
C GLU A 379 9.23 -33.25 -33.57
N LYS A 380 8.21 -34.10 -33.77
CA LYS A 380 6.93 -33.74 -34.37
C LYS A 380 6.10 -32.83 -33.45
N CYS A 381 6.49 -31.57 -33.32
CA CYS A 381 5.82 -30.60 -32.47
C CYS A 381 4.67 -29.89 -33.21
N TYR A 382 3.43 -30.18 -32.83
CA TYR A 382 2.24 -29.54 -33.40
C TYR A 382 2.24 -28.01 -33.19
N THR A 383 2.69 -27.56 -32.01
CA THR A 383 2.78 -26.13 -31.68
C THR A 383 3.76 -25.40 -32.61
N ALA A 384 4.92 -25.99 -32.94
CA ALA A 384 5.87 -25.39 -33.89
C ALA A 384 5.26 -25.22 -35.28
N LYS A 385 4.59 -26.26 -35.80
CA LYS A 385 3.90 -26.21 -37.11
C LYS A 385 2.79 -25.17 -37.14
N THR A 386 2.02 -25.09 -36.06
CA THR A 386 0.95 -24.10 -35.91
C THR A 386 1.52 -22.70 -35.89
N LEU A 387 2.51 -22.43 -35.03
CA LEU A 387 3.17 -21.12 -34.96
C LEU A 387 3.84 -20.76 -36.31
N HIS A 388 4.49 -21.70 -36.98
CA HIS A 388 5.06 -21.47 -38.31
C HIS A 388 3.99 -20.98 -39.31
N ALA A 389 2.84 -21.66 -39.39
CA ALA A 389 1.74 -21.24 -40.25
C ALA A 389 1.24 -19.83 -39.89
N MET A 390 1.17 -19.50 -38.60
CA MET A 390 0.73 -18.18 -38.13
C MET A 390 1.72 -17.06 -38.43
N TYR A 391 3.04 -17.30 -38.29
CA TYR A 391 4.09 -16.34 -38.66
C TYR A 391 4.22 -16.16 -40.18
N GLN A 392 3.82 -17.16 -40.98
CA GLN A 392 3.74 -17.07 -42.43
C GLN A 392 2.52 -16.30 -42.93
N ASP A 393 1.42 -16.29 -42.17
CA ASP A 393 0.23 -15.53 -42.53
C ASP A 393 0.50 -14.01 -42.43
N PRO A 394 0.51 -13.28 -43.57
CA PRO A 394 0.83 -11.86 -43.57
C PRO A 394 -0.23 -11.01 -42.86
N THR A 395 -1.45 -11.52 -42.68
CA THR A 395 -2.52 -10.77 -41.99
C THR A 395 -2.24 -10.63 -40.49
N ASN A 396 -1.60 -11.62 -39.86
CA ASN A 396 -1.19 -11.52 -38.45
C ASN A 396 -0.15 -10.42 -38.24
N LEU A 397 0.82 -10.32 -39.15
CA LEU A 397 1.80 -9.23 -39.12
C LEU A 397 1.13 -7.86 -39.28
N LEU A 398 0.13 -7.74 -40.17
CA LEU A 398 -0.64 -6.51 -40.34
C LEU A 398 -1.38 -6.10 -39.05
N TYR A 399 -2.08 -7.01 -38.38
CA TYR A 399 -2.76 -6.71 -37.11
C TYR A 399 -1.78 -6.28 -36.02
N LEU A 400 -0.67 -6.99 -35.84
CA LEU A 400 0.33 -6.64 -34.82
C LEU A 400 0.94 -5.25 -35.12
N THR A 401 1.25 -4.98 -36.39
CA THR A 401 1.79 -3.68 -36.83
C THR A 401 0.83 -2.54 -36.55
N PHE A 402 -0.47 -2.74 -36.81
CA PHE A 402 -1.53 -1.80 -36.47
C PHE A 402 -1.65 -1.57 -34.95
N LEU A 403 -1.59 -2.64 -34.16
CA LEU A 403 -1.73 -2.58 -32.70
C LEU A 403 -0.59 -1.82 -32.02
N ARG A 404 0.65 -1.97 -32.50
CA ARG A 404 1.87 -1.45 -31.85
C ARG A 404 1.76 0.01 -31.39
N PRO A 405 1.47 1.00 -32.26
CA PRO A 405 1.40 2.39 -31.83
C PRO A 405 0.24 2.66 -30.86
N ILE A 406 -0.92 2.02 -31.06
CA ILE A 406 -2.11 2.26 -30.24
C ILE A 406 -1.89 1.74 -28.82
N LEU A 407 -1.39 0.50 -28.68
CA LEU A 407 -1.13 -0.09 -27.37
C LEU A 407 0.03 0.60 -26.66
N ARG A 408 1.03 1.10 -27.40
CA ARG A 408 2.09 1.93 -26.83
C ARG A 408 1.50 3.20 -26.20
N ASP A 409 0.65 3.91 -26.92
CA ASP A 409 0.06 5.16 -26.43
C ASP A 409 -0.86 4.89 -25.21
N VAL A 410 -1.66 3.81 -25.23
CA VAL A 410 -2.45 3.36 -24.06
C VAL A 410 -1.54 3.07 -22.86
N ASN A 411 -0.45 2.32 -23.06
CA ASN A 411 0.50 1.98 -22.00
C ASN A 411 1.17 3.22 -21.42
N GLN A 412 1.61 4.16 -22.27
CA GLN A 412 2.20 5.43 -21.84
C GLN A 412 1.23 6.24 -20.98
N LYS A 413 -0.04 6.36 -21.37
CA LYS A 413 -1.04 7.05 -20.56
C LYS A 413 -1.31 6.32 -19.26
N SER A 414 -1.37 4.99 -19.26
CA SER A 414 -1.52 4.24 -18.01
C SER A 414 -0.34 4.46 -17.06
N LEU A 415 0.90 4.41 -17.55
CA LEU A 415 2.09 4.67 -16.74
C LEU A 415 2.09 6.10 -16.18
N LEU A 416 1.68 7.08 -16.97
CA LEU A 416 1.53 8.47 -16.53
C LEU A 416 0.58 8.60 -15.33
N PHE A 417 -0.60 7.95 -15.37
CA PHE A 417 -1.55 7.96 -14.25
C PHE A 417 -1.12 7.10 -13.04
N GLN A 418 -0.17 6.18 -13.24
CA GLN A 418 0.42 5.36 -12.16
C GLN A 418 1.63 6.03 -11.49
N SER A 419 2.18 7.07 -12.10
CA SER A 419 3.37 7.76 -11.59
C SER A 419 3.09 8.43 -10.23
N ASN A 420 4.07 8.34 -9.32
CA ASN A 420 4.03 9.02 -8.03
C ASN A 420 4.22 10.54 -8.14
N SER A 421 4.75 11.02 -9.27
CA SER A 421 5.04 12.44 -9.54
C SER A 421 4.10 13.06 -10.56
N ALA A 422 3.00 12.38 -10.91
CA ALA A 422 2.05 12.88 -11.89
C ALA A 422 1.39 14.19 -11.42
N ASP A 423 1.57 15.25 -12.20
CA ASP A 423 0.92 16.54 -11.94
C ASP A 423 -0.56 16.48 -12.35
N ILE A 424 -1.45 16.49 -11.35
CA ILE A 424 -2.89 16.44 -11.54
C ILE A 424 -3.43 17.60 -12.39
N THR A 425 -2.73 18.73 -12.43
CA THR A 425 -3.14 19.91 -13.22
C THR A 425 -2.82 19.76 -14.70
N LYS A 426 -1.94 18.81 -15.07
CA LYS A 426 -1.48 18.57 -16.45
C LYS A 426 -2.00 17.26 -17.04
N VAL A 427 -2.10 16.19 -16.22
CA VAL A 427 -2.36 14.82 -16.69
C VAL A 427 -3.68 14.64 -17.45
N TYR A 428 -4.73 15.38 -17.08
CA TYR A 428 -6.04 15.27 -17.76
C TYR A 428 -6.06 15.94 -19.14
N LYS A 429 -5.23 16.98 -19.36
CA LYS A 429 -5.02 17.55 -20.70
C LYS A 429 -4.43 16.49 -21.63
N GLU A 430 -3.48 15.70 -21.13
CA GLU A 430 -2.88 14.61 -21.88
C GLU A 430 -3.86 13.48 -22.20
N LEU A 431 -4.72 13.12 -21.24
CA LEU A 431 -5.79 12.16 -21.46
C LEU A 431 -6.76 12.63 -22.54
N ARG A 432 -7.17 13.91 -22.50
CA ARG A 432 -8.03 14.50 -23.51
C ARG A 432 -7.39 14.49 -24.89
N VAL A 433 -6.12 14.91 -25.01
CA VAL A 433 -5.39 14.89 -26.30
C VAL A 433 -5.34 13.47 -26.86
N PHE A 434 -5.09 12.48 -26.01
CA PHE A 434 -5.10 11.07 -26.40
C PHE A 434 -6.47 10.62 -26.93
N VAL A 435 -7.55 10.85 -26.16
CA VAL A 435 -8.93 10.48 -26.57
C VAL A 435 -9.31 11.15 -27.89
N TYR A 436 -9.09 12.45 -28.03
CA TYR A 436 -9.44 13.18 -29.25
C TYR A 436 -8.58 12.78 -30.46
N THR A 437 -7.34 12.33 -30.23
CA THR A 437 -6.51 11.77 -31.30
C THR A 437 -7.12 10.48 -31.83
N LEU A 438 -7.65 9.61 -30.96
CA LEU A 438 -8.34 8.39 -31.37
C LEU A 438 -9.69 8.69 -32.04
N VAL A 439 -10.48 9.62 -31.49
CA VAL A 439 -11.75 10.07 -32.08
C VAL A 439 -11.55 10.52 -33.53
N ARG A 440 -10.52 11.34 -33.80
CA ARG A 440 -10.20 11.83 -35.15
C ARG A 440 -9.72 10.74 -36.13
N LYS A 441 -9.44 9.52 -35.66
CA LYS A 441 -9.14 8.37 -36.54
C LYS A 441 -10.39 7.68 -37.06
N VAL A 442 -11.56 7.89 -36.41
CA VAL A 442 -12.78 7.11 -36.68
C VAL A 442 -14.03 7.95 -36.94
N LEU A 443 -14.13 9.18 -36.43
CA LEU A 443 -15.28 10.07 -36.65
C LEU A 443 -14.98 11.15 -37.69
N LYS A 444 -16.03 11.55 -38.41
CA LYS A 444 -15.98 12.68 -39.35
C LYS A 444 -15.77 14.00 -38.61
N LYS A 445 -15.16 15.00 -39.26
CA LYS A 445 -14.80 16.27 -38.60
C LYS A 445 -16.04 17.03 -38.11
N GLU A 446 -17.15 16.94 -38.84
CA GLU A 446 -18.37 17.72 -38.61
C GLU A 446 -19.12 17.31 -37.33
N VAL A 447 -18.89 16.09 -36.83
CA VAL A 447 -19.52 15.56 -35.61
C VAL A 447 -18.62 15.68 -34.38
N ILE A 448 -17.36 16.07 -34.57
CA ILE A 448 -16.41 16.24 -33.47
C ILE A 448 -16.56 17.67 -32.94
N PRO A 449 -16.88 17.86 -31.66
CA PRO A 449 -16.94 19.20 -31.08
C PRO A 449 -15.62 19.95 -31.29
N GLU A 450 -15.69 21.20 -31.74
CA GLU A 450 -14.51 22.08 -31.74
C GLU A 450 -14.12 22.34 -30.29
N VAL A 451 -12.94 21.86 -29.91
CA VAL A 451 -12.36 22.11 -28.59
C VAL A 451 -11.05 22.85 -28.82
N ASN A 452 -11.01 24.12 -28.44
CA ASN A 452 -9.75 24.86 -28.38
C ASN A 452 -8.84 24.22 -27.32
N SER A 453 -7.52 24.25 -27.55
CA SER A 453 -6.55 23.64 -26.63
C SER A 453 -6.66 24.15 -25.19
N ASP A 454 -7.19 25.36 -25.00
CA ASP A 454 -7.37 26.02 -23.71
C ASP A 454 -8.78 25.95 -23.13
N GLU A 455 -9.76 25.31 -23.78
CA GLU A 455 -11.10 25.12 -23.23
C GLU A 455 -11.17 23.88 -22.33
N VAL A 456 -12.10 23.84 -21.38
CA VAL A 456 -12.35 22.67 -20.51
C VAL A 456 -13.22 21.70 -21.29
N LEU A 457 -12.95 20.41 -21.23
CA LEU A 457 -13.81 19.34 -21.73
C LEU A 457 -15.11 19.36 -20.94
N ARG A 458 -16.15 19.89 -21.58
CA ARG A 458 -17.47 20.02 -20.96
C ARG A 458 -18.23 18.71 -21.07
N GLY A 459 -19.13 18.47 -20.11
CA GLY A 459 -20.06 17.33 -20.18
C GLY A 459 -20.86 17.30 -21.49
N VAL A 460 -21.17 18.48 -22.07
CA VAL A 460 -21.89 18.60 -23.35
C VAL A 460 -21.06 18.07 -24.53
N GLU A 461 -19.75 18.30 -24.54
CA GLU A 461 -18.87 17.79 -25.61
C GLU A 461 -18.74 16.27 -25.55
N LEU A 462 -18.67 15.71 -24.34
CA LEU A 462 -18.71 14.26 -24.14
C LEU A 462 -20.06 13.65 -24.52
N ALA A 463 -21.16 14.33 -24.19
CA ALA A 463 -22.49 13.90 -24.61
C ALA A 463 -22.62 13.88 -26.14
N ALA A 464 -22.14 14.92 -26.82
CA ALA A 464 -22.12 14.99 -28.28
C ALA A 464 -21.30 13.86 -28.90
N LEU A 465 -20.11 13.55 -28.35
CA LEU A 465 -19.31 12.41 -28.79
C LEU A 465 -20.04 11.08 -28.57
N ASN A 466 -20.66 10.89 -27.41
CA ASN A 466 -21.43 9.68 -27.12
C ASN A 466 -22.61 9.49 -28.08
N GLU A 467 -23.30 10.56 -28.46
CA GLU A 467 -24.35 10.49 -29.49
C GLU A 467 -23.77 10.19 -30.88
N ALA A 468 -22.63 10.79 -31.25
CA ALA A 468 -21.96 10.49 -32.51
C ALA A 468 -21.55 9.01 -32.62
N PHE A 469 -21.13 8.37 -31.51
CA PHE A 469 -20.84 6.93 -31.48
C PHE A 469 -22.07 6.01 -31.59
N LYS A 470 -23.29 6.55 -31.52
CA LYS A 470 -24.54 5.80 -31.74
C LYS A 470 -25.04 5.90 -33.19
N ASP A 471 -24.57 6.90 -33.94
CA ASP A 471 -24.99 7.14 -35.32
C ASP A 471 -23.96 6.58 -36.33
N ASN A 472 -24.38 5.65 -37.17
CA ASN A 472 -23.51 5.06 -38.19
C ASN A 472 -23.03 6.07 -39.24
N HIS A 473 -23.77 7.16 -39.47
CA HIS A 473 -23.37 8.19 -40.43
C HIS A 473 -22.24 9.10 -39.93
N SER A 474 -21.96 9.05 -38.62
CA SER A 474 -20.91 9.84 -37.97
C SER A 474 -19.50 9.28 -38.20
N PHE A 475 -19.37 7.99 -38.56
CA PHE A 475 -18.08 7.35 -38.79
C PHE A 475 -17.47 7.70 -40.15
N LEU A 476 -16.13 7.71 -40.19
CA LEU A 476 -15.38 7.79 -41.43
C LEU A 476 -15.62 6.53 -42.28
N PRO A 477 -15.73 6.68 -43.62
CA PRO A 477 -15.60 5.55 -44.55
C PRO A 477 -14.29 4.78 -44.32
N LEU A 478 -14.27 3.47 -44.59
CA LEU A 478 -13.15 2.58 -44.24
C LEU A 478 -11.80 3.01 -44.85
N ASP A 479 -11.83 3.56 -46.05
CA ASP A 479 -10.67 4.10 -46.78
C ASP A 479 -10.12 5.41 -46.18
N MET A 480 -10.94 6.12 -45.40
CA MET A 480 -10.56 7.35 -44.70
C MET A 480 -10.13 7.10 -43.25
N VAL A 481 -10.29 5.88 -42.73
CA VAL A 481 -9.82 5.50 -41.38
C VAL A 481 -8.30 5.51 -41.34
N LYS A 482 -7.73 6.13 -40.31
CA LYS A 482 -6.27 6.27 -40.15
C LYS A 482 -5.67 5.09 -39.39
N PHE A 483 -5.18 4.09 -40.13
CA PHE A 483 -4.53 2.90 -39.56
C PHE A 483 -3.07 3.13 -39.13
N GLY A 484 -2.38 4.08 -39.76
CA GLY A 484 -1.03 4.52 -39.41
C GLY A 484 0.01 4.16 -40.46
N ASP A 485 1.04 4.99 -40.57
CA ASP A 485 2.04 4.94 -41.65
C ASP A 485 2.75 3.57 -41.77
N ALA A 486 3.14 2.97 -40.65
CA ALA A 486 3.77 1.65 -40.66
C ALA A 486 2.85 0.54 -41.19
N PHE A 487 1.54 0.64 -40.91
CA PHE A 487 0.56 -0.30 -41.44
C PHE A 487 0.37 -0.09 -42.95
N ASP A 488 0.17 1.14 -43.39
CA ASP A 488 -0.05 1.46 -44.80
C ASP A 488 1.18 1.11 -45.66
N THR A 489 2.38 1.42 -45.17
CA THR A 489 3.65 1.02 -45.78
C THR A 489 3.78 -0.49 -45.89
N LEU A 490 3.39 -1.23 -44.85
CA LEU A 490 3.45 -2.69 -44.85
C LEU A 490 2.42 -3.30 -45.83
N VAL A 491 1.19 -2.77 -45.89
CA VAL A 491 0.18 -3.19 -46.88
C VAL A 491 0.72 -3.03 -48.29
N ASN A 492 1.32 -1.87 -48.60
CA ASN A 492 1.92 -1.59 -49.90
C ASN A 492 3.11 -2.53 -50.20
N LYS A 493 3.97 -2.79 -49.21
CA LYS A 493 5.13 -3.69 -49.34
C LYS A 493 4.72 -5.13 -49.60
N LEU A 494 3.68 -5.62 -48.93
CA LEU A 494 3.23 -7.01 -49.06
C LEU A 494 2.40 -7.25 -50.34
N ASN A 495 1.86 -6.19 -50.94
CA ASN A 495 1.07 -6.23 -52.18
C ASN A 495 0.00 -7.35 -52.18
N LEU A 496 -0.74 -7.46 -51.07
CA LEU A 496 -1.72 -8.52 -50.86
C LEU A 496 -3.02 -8.26 -51.65
N PRO A 497 -3.73 -9.31 -52.08
CA PRO A 497 -5.06 -9.18 -52.65
C PRO A 497 -6.02 -8.42 -51.71
N GLU A 498 -6.84 -7.54 -52.26
CA GLU A 498 -7.80 -6.71 -51.50
C GLU A 498 -8.75 -7.56 -50.63
N ARG A 499 -9.14 -8.75 -51.11
CA ARG A 499 -9.95 -9.71 -50.34
C ARG A 499 -9.35 -10.13 -48.99
N LEU A 500 -8.02 -10.02 -48.81
CA LEU A 500 -7.34 -10.29 -47.55
C LEU A 500 -7.16 -9.02 -46.71
N VAL A 501 -6.91 -7.88 -47.35
CA VAL A 501 -6.63 -6.61 -46.67
C VAL A 501 -7.91 -5.96 -46.13
N THR A 502 -9.01 -5.98 -46.89
CA THR A 502 -10.26 -5.32 -46.50
C THR A 502 -10.85 -5.87 -45.19
N PRO A 503 -10.91 -7.20 -44.95
CA PRO A 503 -11.31 -7.75 -43.66
C PRO A 503 -10.40 -7.32 -42.50
N VAL A 504 -9.08 -7.21 -42.73
CA VAL A 504 -8.12 -6.72 -41.73
C VAL A 504 -8.42 -5.27 -41.39
N LYS A 505 -8.52 -4.39 -42.40
CA LYS A 505 -8.89 -2.98 -42.22
C LYS A 505 -10.22 -2.83 -41.47
N GLN A 506 -11.24 -3.62 -41.83
CA GLN A 506 -12.54 -3.58 -41.17
C GLN A 506 -12.44 -3.91 -39.67
N ARG A 507 -11.71 -4.98 -39.31
CA ARG A 507 -11.52 -5.35 -37.90
C ARG A 507 -10.68 -4.33 -37.14
N CYS A 508 -9.64 -3.78 -37.75
CA CYS A 508 -8.85 -2.70 -37.18
C CYS A 508 -9.69 -1.43 -36.96
N ALA A 509 -10.58 -1.09 -37.89
CA ALA A 509 -11.50 0.03 -37.75
C ALA A 509 -12.50 -0.21 -36.61
N ASN A 510 -13.09 -1.41 -36.54
CA ASN A 510 -13.97 -1.80 -35.43
C ASN A 510 -13.24 -1.74 -34.08
N PHE A 511 -11.99 -2.19 -34.03
CA PHE A 511 -11.14 -2.09 -32.84
C PHE A 511 -10.99 -0.63 -32.39
N LEU A 512 -10.65 0.30 -33.31
CA LEU A 512 -10.55 1.73 -32.98
C LEU A 512 -11.88 2.31 -32.51
N VAL A 513 -12.97 1.99 -33.19
CA VAL A 513 -14.33 2.45 -32.82
C VAL A 513 -14.68 1.96 -31.42
N ARG A 514 -14.48 0.66 -31.14
CA ARG A 514 -14.77 0.06 -29.84
C ARG A 514 -13.90 0.67 -28.75
N LEU A 515 -12.59 0.75 -28.96
CA LEU A 515 -11.65 1.34 -28.00
C LEU A 515 -12.06 2.78 -27.64
N THR A 516 -12.31 3.60 -28.67
CA THR A 516 -12.60 5.02 -28.50
C THR A 516 -13.94 5.25 -27.83
N LYS A 517 -14.98 4.51 -28.24
CA LYS A 517 -16.30 4.55 -27.60
C LYS A 517 -16.21 4.22 -26.12
N GLU A 518 -15.55 3.11 -25.77
CA GLU A 518 -15.44 2.66 -24.38
C GLU A 518 -14.65 3.66 -23.53
N LEU A 519 -13.63 4.32 -24.10
CA LEU A 519 -12.86 5.38 -23.44
C LEU A 519 -13.74 6.60 -23.13
N VAL A 520 -14.50 7.09 -24.12
CA VAL A 520 -15.38 8.26 -23.95
C VAL A 520 -16.47 7.96 -22.90
N GLU A 521 -17.06 6.77 -22.92
CA GLU A 521 -18.09 6.35 -21.94
C GLU A 521 -17.55 6.20 -20.50
N ARG A 522 -16.24 5.95 -20.34
CA ARG A 522 -15.59 5.73 -19.03
C ARG A 522 -14.82 6.91 -18.48
N LEU A 523 -14.76 8.03 -19.20
CA LEU A 523 -14.20 9.26 -18.64
C LEU A 523 -14.94 9.63 -17.34
N PRO A 524 -14.24 10.21 -16.34
CA PRO A 524 -14.85 10.51 -15.06
C PRO A 524 -16.10 11.39 -15.21
N THR A 525 -17.15 11.10 -14.44
CA THR A 525 -18.34 11.97 -14.41
C THR A 525 -18.02 13.36 -13.86
N CYS A 526 -16.93 13.49 -13.10
CA CYS A 526 -16.37 14.74 -12.61
C CYS A 526 -15.33 15.37 -13.57
N VAL A 527 -15.24 14.95 -14.84
CA VAL A 527 -14.22 15.42 -15.78
C VAL A 527 -14.13 16.95 -15.89
N GLU A 528 -15.27 17.66 -15.84
CA GLU A 528 -15.29 19.12 -15.86
C GLU A 528 -14.59 19.73 -14.65
N VAL A 529 -14.83 19.16 -13.47
CA VAL A 529 -14.19 19.57 -12.22
C VAL A 529 -12.68 19.33 -12.29
N VAL A 530 -12.30 18.17 -12.79
CA VAL A 530 -10.90 17.73 -12.82
C VAL A 530 -10.10 18.47 -13.89
N GLU A 531 -10.70 18.82 -15.02
CA GLU A 531 -10.06 19.66 -16.02
C GLU A 531 -9.89 21.12 -15.56
N ARG A 532 -10.76 21.64 -14.70
CA ARG A 532 -10.57 22.96 -14.08
C ARG A 532 -9.35 23.00 -13.14
N LEU A 533 -8.79 21.85 -12.72
CA LEU A 533 -7.58 21.82 -11.88
C LEU A 533 -6.36 22.41 -12.58
N ARG A 534 -6.31 22.38 -13.91
CA ARG A 534 -5.25 23.04 -14.69
C ARG A 534 -5.10 24.52 -14.38
N PHE A 535 -6.16 25.17 -13.90
CA PHE A 535 -6.14 26.58 -13.51
C PHE A 535 -5.25 26.87 -12.30
N PHE A 536 -4.91 25.85 -11.53
CA PHE A 536 -3.98 25.94 -10.41
C PHE A 536 -2.53 25.65 -10.80
N ALA A 537 -2.25 25.32 -12.06
CA ALA A 537 -0.88 25.23 -12.54
C ALA A 537 -0.18 26.60 -12.36
N PRO A 538 1.07 26.67 -11.86
CA PRO A 538 1.76 27.93 -11.55
C PRO A 538 1.72 28.93 -12.71
N GLU A 539 1.94 28.47 -13.94
CA GLU A 539 1.94 29.26 -15.16
C GLU A 539 0.58 29.91 -15.48
N ARG A 540 -0.53 29.31 -15.03
CA ARG A 540 -1.88 29.86 -15.19
C ARG A 540 -2.29 30.70 -13.99
N ALA A 541 -1.90 30.27 -12.79
CA ALA A 541 -2.24 30.96 -11.55
C ALA A 541 -1.60 32.35 -11.46
N LEU A 542 -0.39 32.52 -12.02
CA LEU A 542 0.35 33.79 -12.05
C LEU A 542 0.22 34.54 -13.39
N ALA A 543 -0.60 34.08 -14.33
CA ALA A 543 -0.69 34.72 -15.64
C ALA A 543 -1.35 36.11 -15.54
N LEU A 544 -0.75 37.16 -16.10
CA LEU A 544 -1.35 38.51 -16.00
C LEU A 544 -2.63 38.66 -16.84
N GLN A 545 -2.64 38.12 -18.06
CA GLN A 545 -3.75 38.31 -19.02
C GLN A 545 -4.63 37.07 -19.22
N ALA A 546 -4.06 35.87 -19.07
CA ALA A 546 -4.73 34.59 -19.34
C ALA A 546 -5.22 33.88 -18.07
N ARG A 547 -5.17 34.55 -16.92
CA ARG A 547 -5.54 33.95 -15.64
C ARG A 547 -7.05 33.75 -15.52
N PRO A 548 -7.48 32.58 -15.03
CA PRO A 548 -8.90 32.30 -14.89
C PRO A 548 -9.54 33.20 -13.82
N LYS A 549 -10.77 33.64 -14.11
CA LYS A 549 -11.62 34.34 -13.15
C LYS A 549 -11.95 33.38 -11.99
N PHE A 550 -12.18 33.93 -10.80
CA PHE A 550 -12.49 33.14 -9.61
C PHE A 550 -13.68 32.19 -9.83
N GLN A 551 -14.71 32.65 -10.55
CA GLN A 551 -15.92 31.88 -10.87
C GLN A 551 -15.66 30.69 -11.81
N GLN A 552 -14.50 30.63 -12.48
CA GLN A 552 -14.10 29.52 -13.35
C GLN A 552 -13.35 28.41 -12.58
N LEU A 553 -12.93 28.68 -11.34
CA LEU A 553 -12.29 27.67 -10.49
C LEU A 553 -13.31 26.56 -10.12
N PRO A 554 -12.86 25.37 -9.70
CA PRO A 554 -13.74 24.28 -9.27
C PRO A 554 -14.39 24.56 -7.89
N LEU A 555 -15.16 25.65 -7.77
CA LEU A 555 -15.76 26.13 -6.53
C LEU A 555 -16.80 25.17 -5.94
N ASP A 556 -17.37 24.28 -6.76
CA ASP A 556 -18.29 23.23 -6.34
C ASP A 556 -17.62 22.21 -5.38
N LEU A 557 -16.29 22.11 -5.42
CA LEU A 557 -15.50 21.30 -4.51
C LEU A 557 -15.12 21.99 -3.21
N ILE A 558 -15.40 23.30 -3.08
CA ILE A 558 -15.12 24.03 -1.84
C ILE A 558 -16.00 23.44 -0.74
N PRO A 559 -15.40 22.89 0.33
CA PRO A 559 -16.15 22.50 1.51
C PRO A 559 -16.85 23.72 2.12
N ASP A 560 -18.09 23.57 2.59
CA ASP A 560 -18.89 24.71 3.08
C ASP A 560 -18.27 25.47 4.25
N THR A 561 -17.32 24.87 4.95
CA THR A 561 -16.62 25.53 6.06
C THR A 561 -15.45 26.42 5.62
N MET A 562 -15.09 26.43 4.34
CA MET A 562 -14.04 27.33 3.83
C MET A 562 -14.65 28.68 3.45
N ASP A 563 -13.98 29.75 3.86
CA ASP A 563 -14.38 31.13 3.58
C ASP A 563 -14.12 31.50 2.12
N ARG A 564 -15.19 31.54 1.32
CA ARG A 564 -15.14 31.84 -0.12
C ARG A 564 -14.74 33.28 -0.42
N GLU A 565 -15.17 34.25 0.41
CA GLU A 565 -14.88 35.67 0.19
C GLU A 565 -13.39 35.96 0.41
N THR A 566 -12.82 35.36 1.46
CA THR A 566 -11.38 35.41 1.71
C THR A 566 -10.60 34.74 0.57
N ILE A 567 -11.01 33.54 0.10
CA ILE A 567 -10.33 32.85 -1.00
C ILE A 567 -10.40 33.69 -2.29
N GLU A 568 -11.53 34.32 -2.60
CA GLU A 568 -11.67 35.19 -3.79
C GLU A 568 -10.71 36.39 -3.72
N SER A 569 -10.66 37.05 -2.56
CA SER A 569 -9.77 38.19 -2.32
C SER A 569 -8.30 37.79 -2.44
N GLN A 570 -7.92 36.64 -1.86
CA GLN A 570 -6.57 36.09 -1.95
C GLN A 570 -6.22 35.65 -3.38
N TRP A 571 -7.19 35.11 -4.12
CA TRP A 571 -7.03 34.80 -5.53
C TRP A 571 -6.73 36.10 -6.27
N ALA A 572 -7.55 37.15 -6.15
CA ALA A 572 -7.27 38.42 -6.83
C ALA A 572 -5.84 38.94 -6.55
N ALA A 573 -5.45 39.02 -5.26
CA ALA A 573 -4.13 39.51 -4.84
C ALA A 573 -2.94 38.67 -5.36
N LEU A 574 -3.09 37.35 -5.48
CA LEU A 574 -2.01 36.47 -5.96
C LEU A 574 -1.52 36.85 -7.37
N GLY A 575 -2.36 37.48 -8.19
CA GLY A 575 -2.01 37.89 -9.55
C GLY A 575 -0.98 39.02 -9.62
N GLU A 576 -0.77 39.73 -8.52
CA GLU A 576 0.23 40.78 -8.40
C GLU A 576 1.62 40.24 -8.01
N LEU A 577 1.69 38.97 -7.59
CA LEU A 577 2.96 38.33 -7.25
C LEU A 577 3.69 37.82 -8.51
N ARG A 578 5.01 37.94 -8.50
CA ARG A 578 5.88 37.29 -9.48
C ARG A 578 6.44 36.00 -8.90
N LEU A 579 6.91 35.11 -9.76
CA LEU A 579 7.53 33.84 -9.31
C LEU A 579 8.66 34.07 -8.31
N VAL A 580 9.53 35.06 -8.56
CA VAL A 580 10.66 35.39 -7.67
C VAL A 580 10.23 35.78 -6.26
N ASP A 581 9.00 36.29 -6.09
CA ASP A 581 8.45 36.67 -4.78
C ASP A 581 7.99 35.42 -3.99
N ILE A 582 7.84 34.27 -4.66
CA ILE A 582 7.37 32.99 -4.07
C ILE A 582 8.50 31.97 -3.98
N MET A 583 9.30 31.84 -5.05
CA MET A 583 10.37 30.87 -5.23
C MET A 583 11.56 31.56 -5.90
N PRO A 584 12.36 32.35 -5.16
CA PRO A 584 13.50 33.10 -5.72
C PRO A 584 14.59 32.20 -6.32
N GLU A 585 14.63 30.93 -5.93
CA GLU A 585 15.57 29.92 -6.43
C GLU A 585 15.18 29.30 -7.78
N VAL A 586 13.97 29.57 -8.29
CA VAL A 586 13.48 28.96 -9.54
C VAL A 586 13.34 30.00 -10.64
N GLU A 587 13.97 29.74 -11.78
CA GLU A 587 13.89 30.61 -12.96
C GLU A 587 12.79 30.18 -13.95
N ASP A 588 12.44 28.90 -14.00
CA ASP A 588 11.47 28.34 -14.95
C ASP A 588 10.25 27.71 -14.28
N LEU A 589 9.08 28.32 -14.49
CA LEU A 589 7.75 27.84 -14.07
C LEU A 589 7.45 26.41 -14.54
N SER A 590 7.97 26.00 -15.70
CA SER A 590 7.64 24.71 -16.33
C SER A 590 8.14 23.50 -15.52
N THR A 591 9.17 23.72 -14.69
CA THR A 591 9.84 22.71 -13.88
C THR A 591 9.22 22.54 -12.48
N ILE A 592 8.28 23.42 -12.11
CA ILE A 592 7.74 23.48 -10.74
C ILE A 592 6.62 22.45 -10.57
N ASN A 593 6.73 21.65 -9.51
CA ASN A 593 5.63 20.80 -9.06
C ASN A 593 4.53 21.68 -8.42
N VAL A 594 3.28 21.48 -8.86
CA VAL A 594 2.12 22.21 -8.34
C VAL A 594 2.00 22.13 -6.80
N GLU A 595 2.28 20.99 -6.18
CA GLU A 595 2.15 20.86 -4.72
C GLU A 595 3.24 21.62 -3.96
N ASP A 596 4.44 21.72 -4.54
CA ASP A 596 5.54 22.51 -3.99
C ASP A 596 5.23 24.00 -4.11
N PHE A 597 4.75 24.44 -5.28
CA PHE A 597 4.33 25.82 -5.51
C PHE A 597 3.28 26.27 -4.48
N TRP A 598 2.17 25.53 -4.36
CA TRP A 598 1.12 25.90 -3.42
C TRP A 598 1.53 25.70 -1.96
N GLY A 599 2.45 24.77 -1.69
CA GLY A 599 3.11 24.64 -0.39
C GLY A 599 3.93 25.89 -0.01
N ARG A 600 4.61 26.50 -0.98
CA ARG A 600 5.34 27.78 -0.78
C ARG A 600 4.37 28.95 -0.63
N VAL A 601 3.32 29.02 -1.45
CA VAL A 601 2.26 30.04 -1.30
C VAL A 601 1.63 29.98 0.10
N TRP A 602 1.42 28.78 0.64
CA TRP A 602 0.92 28.61 2.02
C TRP A 602 1.91 29.14 3.08
N GLN A 603 3.21 29.08 2.82
CA GLN A 603 4.28 29.53 3.74
C GLN A 603 4.59 31.03 3.61
N LEU A 604 4.11 31.70 2.57
CA LEU A 604 4.35 33.12 2.35
C LEU A 604 3.89 33.93 3.55
N LYS A 605 4.75 34.88 3.93
CA LYS A 605 4.49 35.83 4.99
C LYS A 605 4.60 37.25 4.48
N ASP A 606 3.70 38.11 4.94
CA ASP A 606 3.82 39.55 4.72
C ASP A 606 4.82 40.18 5.71
N ALA A 607 4.92 41.51 5.68
CA ALA A 607 5.82 42.28 6.54
C ALA A 607 5.49 42.15 8.04
N GLU A 608 4.26 41.77 8.38
CA GLU A 608 3.80 41.55 9.76
C GLU A 608 3.99 40.10 10.21
N GLY A 609 4.38 39.21 9.30
CA GLY A 609 4.58 37.79 9.55
C GLY A 609 3.30 36.96 9.43
N GLU A 610 2.20 37.57 8.99
CA GLU A 610 0.92 36.91 8.73
C GLU A 610 0.95 36.19 7.38
N GLN A 611 0.05 35.22 7.18
CA GLN A 611 0.00 34.40 5.97
C GLN A 611 -1.13 34.86 5.02
N PRO A 612 -0.91 35.87 4.16
CA PRO A 612 -1.97 36.52 3.39
C PRO A 612 -2.64 35.61 2.37
N TYR A 613 -2.02 34.50 1.95
CA TYR A 613 -2.56 33.56 0.94
C TYR A 613 -2.95 32.20 1.53
N ARG A 614 -3.00 32.08 2.86
CA ARG A 614 -3.18 30.80 3.55
C ARG A 614 -4.44 30.05 3.12
N LYS A 615 -5.58 30.72 3.06
CA LYS A 615 -6.88 30.09 2.80
C LYS A 615 -7.01 29.62 1.36
N LEU A 616 -6.49 30.42 0.43
CA LEU A 616 -6.37 30.04 -0.97
C LEU A 616 -5.48 28.81 -1.13
N ALA A 617 -4.30 28.80 -0.50
CA ALA A 617 -3.42 27.64 -0.58
C ALA A 617 -4.02 26.39 0.08
N GLU A 618 -4.66 26.52 1.26
CA GLU A 618 -5.42 25.43 1.91
C GLU A 618 -6.51 24.86 0.97
N TYR A 619 -7.23 25.72 0.27
CA TYR A 619 -8.23 25.34 -0.74
C TYR A 619 -7.61 24.56 -1.91
N VAL A 620 -6.53 25.07 -2.50
CA VAL A 620 -5.90 24.41 -3.65
C VAL A 620 -5.27 23.08 -3.25
N LEU A 621 -4.50 23.04 -2.16
CA LEU A 621 -3.88 21.83 -1.62
C LEU A 621 -4.92 20.76 -1.27
N THR A 622 -6.10 21.19 -0.79
CA THR A 622 -7.26 20.32 -0.59
C THR A 622 -7.72 19.70 -1.90
N ILE A 623 -7.97 20.50 -2.95
CA ILE A 623 -8.50 19.95 -4.20
C ILE A 623 -7.46 19.08 -4.93
N ILE A 624 -6.19 19.45 -4.96
CA ILE A 624 -5.17 18.60 -5.63
C ILE A 624 -4.94 17.27 -4.88
N SER A 625 -5.53 17.09 -3.68
CA SER A 625 -5.61 15.80 -2.98
C SER A 625 -6.54 14.77 -3.60
N LEU A 626 -7.29 15.14 -4.65
CA LEU A 626 -8.04 14.18 -5.43
C LEU A 626 -7.13 13.04 -5.93
N PRO A 627 -7.58 11.78 -5.85
CA PRO A 627 -6.80 10.65 -6.32
C PRO A 627 -6.78 10.57 -7.86
N LEU A 628 -5.61 10.29 -8.41
CA LEU A 628 -5.40 10.13 -9.87
C LEU A 628 -5.65 8.70 -10.35
N SER A 629 -5.21 7.71 -9.58
CA SER A 629 -5.37 6.30 -9.89
C SER A 629 -5.36 5.43 -8.64
N ASN A 630 -5.80 4.19 -8.78
CA ASN A 630 -5.74 3.17 -7.74
C ASN A 630 -4.40 2.42 -7.69
N ALA A 631 -3.41 2.83 -8.49
CA ALA A 631 -2.12 2.13 -8.62
C ALA A 631 -1.38 1.98 -7.28
N VAL A 632 -1.57 2.93 -6.36
CA VAL A 632 -0.97 2.85 -5.02
C VAL A 632 -1.57 1.70 -4.21
N VAL A 633 -2.87 1.44 -4.34
CA VAL A 633 -3.53 0.31 -3.67
C VAL A 633 -3.05 -1.02 -4.25
N GLU A 634 -2.86 -1.09 -5.58
CA GLU A 634 -2.30 -2.27 -6.23
C GLU A 634 -0.88 -2.60 -5.72
N ARG A 635 -0.05 -1.59 -5.45
CA ARG A 635 1.26 -1.79 -4.80
C ARG A 635 1.12 -2.36 -3.39
N ILE A 636 0.13 -1.92 -2.60
CA ILE A 636 -0.16 -2.53 -1.28
C ILE A 636 -0.55 -4.00 -1.44
N PHE A 637 -1.35 -4.36 -2.45
CA PHE A 637 -1.68 -5.76 -2.73
C PHE A 637 -0.48 -6.59 -3.19
N SER A 638 0.45 -5.99 -3.93
CA SER A 638 1.73 -6.63 -4.26
C SER A 638 2.53 -6.95 -2.99
N ILE A 639 2.63 -5.98 -2.06
CA ILE A 639 3.26 -6.20 -0.75
C ILE A 639 2.52 -7.30 0.02
N MET A 640 1.19 -7.30 0.00
CA MET A 640 0.36 -8.33 0.64
C MET A 640 0.68 -9.73 0.10
N GLY A 641 0.85 -9.89 -1.21
CA GLY A 641 1.25 -11.16 -1.82
C GLY A 641 2.63 -11.66 -1.38
N VAL A 642 3.54 -10.75 -1.03
CA VAL A 642 4.86 -11.09 -0.46
C VAL A 642 4.76 -11.45 1.02
N VAL A 643 3.90 -10.77 1.78
CA VAL A 643 3.72 -11.02 3.23
C VAL A 643 2.97 -12.34 3.46
N LYS A 644 1.88 -12.55 2.73
CA LYS A 644 0.97 -13.71 2.85
C LYS A 644 1.10 -14.59 1.62
N THR A 645 1.99 -15.58 1.71
CA THR A 645 2.28 -16.52 0.62
C THR A 645 1.49 -17.82 0.80
N LYS A 646 1.51 -18.72 -0.20
CA LYS A 646 0.91 -20.07 -0.07
C LYS A 646 1.44 -20.83 1.15
N LEU A 647 2.72 -20.66 1.49
CA LEU A 647 3.37 -21.28 2.65
C LEU A 647 3.09 -20.53 3.98
N ARG A 648 2.58 -19.29 3.92
CA ARG A 648 2.29 -18.41 5.06
C ARG A 648 0.87 -17.84 4.98
N ASN A 649 -0.12 -18.70 4.78
CA ASN A 649 -1.50 -18.30 4.53
C ASN A 649 -2.38 -18.21 5.80
N ARG A 650 -1.87 -18.67 6.96
CA ARG A 650 -2.61 -18.66 8.24
C ARG A 650 -2.46 -17.36 9.07
N MET A 651 -1.76 -16.35 8.54
CA MET A 651 -1.59 -15.06 9.21
C MET A 651 -2.94 -14.37 9.49
N SER A 652 -3.13 -13.93 10.74
CA SER A 652 -4.32 -13.20 11.17
C SER A 652 -4.44 -11.83 10.47
N LEU A 653 -5.67 -11.36 10.28
CA LEU A 653 -5.94 -10.05 9.65
C LEU A 653 -5.25 -8.90 10.40
N LYS A 654 -5.24 -8.95 11.73
CA LYS A 654 -4.58 -7.93 12.56
C LYS A 654 -3.08 -7.87 12.30
N MET A 655 -2.42 -9.04 12.22
CA MET A 655 -1.00 -9.10 11.91
C MET A 655 -0.72 -8.62 10.48
N LEU A 656 -1.51 -9.08 9.52
CA LEU A 656 -1.36 -8.69 8.12
C LEU A 656 -1.48 -7.17 7.96
N ALA A 657 -2.54 -6.57 8.50
CA ALA A 657 -2.74 -5.13 8.46
C ALA A 657 -1.61 -4.36 9.16
N ALA A 658 -1.09 -4.86 10.28
CA ALA A 658 0.03 -4.23 10.99
C ALA A 658 1.34 -4.27 10.17
N ILE A 659 1.67 -5.41 9.54
CA ILE A 659 2.85 -5.53 8.69
C ILE A 659 2.73 -4.64 7.45
N LEU A 660 1.55 -4.65 6.80
CA LEU A 660 1.28 -3.78 5.65
C LEU A 660 1.42 -2.31 6.03
N LEU A 661 0.89 -1.90 7.18
CA LEU A 661 1.02 -0.53 7.68
C LEU A 661 2.47 -0.16 7.94
N VAL A 662 3.25 -1.02 8.60
CA VAL A 662 4.68 -0.76 8.87
C VAL A 662 5.44 -0.59 7.56
N ARG A 663 5.29 -1.53 6.62
CA ARG A 663 5.97 -1.49 5.31
C ARG A 663 5.55 -0.27 4.49
N ALA A 664 4.25 0.01 4.41
CA ALA A 664 3.73 1.15 3.64
C ALA A 664 4.14 2.50 4.26
N HIS A 665 4.08 2.63 5.60
CA HIS A 665 4.43 3.86 6.29
C HIS A 665 5.93 4.20 6.14
N LEU A 666 6.80 3.21 6.32
CA LEU A 666 8.25 3.37 6.12
C LEU A 666 8.60 3.66 4.66
N GLY A 667 8.02 2.90 3.72
CA GLY A 667 8.23 3.12 2.28
C GLY A 667 7.74 4.49 1.82
N SER A 668 6.60 4.98 2.30
CA SER A 668 6.08 6.30 1.94
C SER A 668 6.99 7.46 2.36
N ARG A 669 7.81 7.27 3.39
CA ARG A 669 8.73 8.28 3.94
C ARG A 669 10.17 8.10 3.44
N ASP A 670 10.41 7.14 2.55
CA ASP A 670 11.75 6.75 2.10
C ASP A 670 12.69 6.40 3.27
N VAL A 671 12.13 5.76 4.30
CA VAL A 671 12.87 5.33 5.49
C VAL A 671 13.06 3.81 5.45
N CYS A 672 14.31 3.38 5.33
CA CYS A 672 14.67 1.97 5.49
C CYS A 672 14.62 1.58 6.99
N CYS A 673 14.31 0.32 7.31
CA CYS A 673 14.33 -0.15 8.69
C CYS A 673 15.72 -0.01 9.37
N LYS A 674 16.79 0.11 8.59
CA LYS A 674 18.16 0.32 9.09
C LYS A 674 18.35 1.72 9.71
N SER A 675 17.66 2.72 9.19
CA SER A 675 17.69 4.12 9.65
C SER A 675 16.46 4.50 10.47
N PHE A 676 15.54 3.55 10.67
CA PHE A 676 14.35 3.76 11.49
C PHE A 676 14.72 3.95 12.96
N GLU A 677 14.33 5.10 13.51
CA GLU A 677 14.45 5.42 14.93
C GLU A 677 13.06 5.39 15.61
N PRO A 678 12.88 4.58 16.67
CA PRO A 678 11.62 4.55 17.42
C PRO A 678 11.27 5.91 18.00
N SER A 679 10.02 6.35 17.80
CA SER A 679 9.55 7.61 18.37
C SER A 679 9.38 7.53 19.90
N PRO A 680 9.41 8.66 20.63
CA PRO A 680 9.12 8.68 22.06
C PRO A 680 7.77 8.03 22.40
N ALA A 681 6.75 8.24 21.54
CA ALA A 681 5.43 7.63 21.70
C ALA A 681 5.49 6.09 21.62
N MET A 682 6.32 5.51 20.74
CA MET A 682 6.50 4.05 20.70
C MET A 682 7.16 3.52 21.97
N ILE A 683 8.18 4.23 22.46
CA ILE A 683 8.90 3.85 23.68
C ILE A 683 7.95 3.90 24.88
N GLU A 684 7.12 4.94 24.98
CA GLU A 684 6.10 5.08 26.02
C GLU A 684 5.05 3.97 25.93
N ARG A 685 4.51 3.74 24.72
CA ARG A 685 3.51 2.71 24.44
C ARG A 685 3.98 1.29 24.71
N PHE A 686 5.28 1.02 24.60
CA PHE A 686 5.84 -0.30 24.87
C PHE A 686 5.84 -0.63 26.38
N THR A 687 4.69 -1.03 26.91
CA THR A 687 4.49 -1.50 28.28
C THR A 687 3.92 -2.92 28.30
N SER A 688 4.08 -3.64 29.42
CA SER A 688 3.49 -4.98 29.56
C SER A 688 1.96 -4.98 29.46
N ALA A 689 1.30 -3.90 29.89
CA ALA A 689 -0.17 -3.77 29.80
C ALA A 689 -0.62 -3.62 28.34
N THR A 690 0.08 -2.82 27.54
CA THR A 690 -0.20 -2.65 26.11
C THR A 690 0.11 -3.93 25.30
N MET A 691 1.16 -4.64 25.69
CA MET A 691 1.64 -5.82 24.97
C MET A 691 0.77 -7.06 25.19
N TYR A 692 0.15 -7.19 26.36
CA TYR A 692 -0.59 -8.38 26.75
C TYR A 692 -1.90 -7.95 27.43
N ASP A 693 -3.02 -8.09 26.72
CA ASP A 693 -4.35 -7.90 27.31
C ASP A 693 -4.49 -8.78 28.57
N PRO A 694 -5.11 -8.28 29.66
CA PRO A 694 -5.39 -9.12 30.82
C PRO A 694 -6.39 -10.21 30.44
N LYS A 695 -5.91 -11.45 30.28
CA LYS A 695 -6.76 -12.62 29.96
C LYS A 695 -7.99 -12.67 30.90
N PRO A 696 -9.22 -12.84 30.39
CA PRO A 696 -10.37 -13.12 31.23
C PRO A 696 -10.14 -14.45 31.99
N LYS A 697 -10.39 -14.43 33.30
CA LYS A 697 -10.23 -15.58 34.20
C LYS A 697 -11.37 -16.59 34.03
N SER A 698 -11.45 -17.25 32.88
CA SER A 698 -12.17 -18.52 32.72
C SER A 698 -11.90 -19.08 31.33
N ARG A 699 -11.07 -20.13 31.23
CA ARG A 699 -11.10 -21.04 30.08
C ARG A 699 -11.94 -22.26 30.47
N PRO A 700 -12.91 -22.70 29.65
CA PRO A 700 -13.40 -24.07 29.70
C PRO A 700 -12.26 -25.01 29.31
N LEU A 701 -12.18 -26.16 29.96
CA LEU A 701 -11.24 -27.24 29.62
C LEU A 701 -11.67 -27.85 28.27
N GLY A 702 -10.82 -27.77 27.24
CA GLY A 702 -11.04 -28.52 25.99
C GLY A 702 -10.57 -27.90 24.66
N GLU A 703 -9.79 -26.80 24.64
CA GLU A 703 -9.22 -26.28 23.39
C GLU A 703 -7.70 -26.54 23.33
N ASP A 704 -7.27 -27.22 22.27
CA ASP A 704 -5.88 -27.55 21.92
C ASP A 704 -4.94 -26.34 21.95
N GLU A 705 -3.65 -26.60 22.18
CA GLU A 705 -2.55 -25.63 22.40
C GLU A 705 -2.13 -24.78 21.18
N ASN A 706 -3.08 -24.37 20.32
CA ASN A 706 -2.79 -23.43 19.23
C ASN A 706 -3.14 -22.00 19.65
N ASP A 707 -2.14 -21.12 19.76
CA ASP A 707 -2.34 -19.68 19.94
C ASP A 707 -2.97 -19.10 18.65
N PRO A 708 -4.20 -18.55 18.69
CA PRO A 708 -4.84 -17.98 17.50
C PRO A 708 -4.09 -16.76 16.93
N ASP A 709 -3.08 -16.25 17.64
CA ASP A 709 -2.16 -15.21 17.18
C ASP A 709 -0.82 -15.75 16.62
N ASP A 710 -0.64 -17.08 16.44
CA ASP A 710 0.56 -17.66 15.82
C ASP A 710 0.52 -17.52 14.28
N PRO A 711 1.35 -16.66 13.67
CA PRO A 711 1.22 -16.30 12.25
C PRO A 711 1.72 -17.39 11.28
N ASP A 712 2.41 -18.44 11.75
CA ASP A 712 3.20 -19.36 10.91
C ASP A 712 2.97 -20.86 11.26
N VAL A 713 1.71 -21.30 11.42
CA VAL A 713 1.38 -22.74 11.46
C VAL A 713 1.58 -23.34 10.06
N VAL A 714 2.65 -24.11 9.88
CA VAL A 714 2.97 -24.83 8.64
C VAL A 714 2.52 -26.29 8.80
N GLU A 715 1.50 -26.71 8.07
CA GLU A 715 1.25 -28.14 7.84
C GLU A 715 2.01 -28.55 6.58
N VAL A 716 2.88 -29.56 6.72
CA VAL A 716 3.49 -30.26 5.59
C VAL A 716 2.47 -31.28 5.11
N GLU A 717 1.48 -30.86 4.33
CA GLU A 717 0.67 -31.80 3.55
C GLU A 717 1.33 -32.05 2.20
N GLN A 718 1.53 -33.33 1.88
CA GLN A 718 2.04 -33.79 0.59
C GLN A 718 1.10 -33.30 -0.51
N LEU A 719 1.65 -32.52 -1.45
CA LEU A 719 0.92 -31.97 -2.60
C LEU A 719 0.31 -33.10 -3.46
N PRO A 720 -0.99 -33.04 -3.80
CA PRO A 720 -1.53 -33.76 -4.94
C PRO A 720 -1.13 -33.05 -6.24
N ASN A 721 -0.94 -33.84 -7.29
CA ASN A 721 -0.69 -33.35 -8.64
C ASN A 721 -1.90 -32.57 -9.21
N GLU A 722 -1.55 -31.45 -9.85
CA GLU A 722 -2.19 -30.82 -11.01
C GLU A 722 -3.50 -29.99 -10.92
N THR A 723 -3.42 -28.92 -11.73
CA THR A 723 -4.47 -28.11 -12.39
C THR A 723 -5.42 -27.27 -11.55
N GLU A 724 -5.03 -26.00 -11.34
CA GLU A 724 -5.85 -24.81 -11.62
C GLU A 724 -5.02 -23.52 -11.43
N GLU A 725 -4.96 -22.68 -12.47
CA GLU A 725 -4.20 -21.42 -12.52
C GLU A 725 -4.89 -20.32 -11.69
N ASN A 726 -4.49 -20.16 -10.42
CA ASN A 726 -4.77 -18.94 -9.66
C ASN A 726 -3.69 -17.89 -9.95
N GLN A 727 -4.12 -16.78 -10.56
CA GLN A 727 -3.30 -15.63 -10.96
C GLN A 727 -2.51 -15.05 -9.77
N ILE A 728 -1.18 -15.12 -9.88
CA ILE A 728 -0.25 -14.41 -9.02
C ILE A 728 0.04 -13.08 -9.69
N PHE A 729 -0.28 -11.98 -8.99
CA PHE A 729 0.17 -10.65 -9.37
C PHE A 729 1.65 -10.47 -9.00
N THR A 730 2.54 -10.93 -9.87
CA THR A 730 3.95 -10.50 -9.86
C THR A 730 4.11 -9.34 -10.82
N PHE A 731 4.25 -8.13 -10.29
CA PHE A 731 5.12 -7.15 -10.93
C PHE A 731 6.55 -7.54 -10.57
N GLU A 732 7.43 -7.61 -11.56
CA GLU A 732 8.87 -7.63 -11.31
C GLU A 732 9.21 -6.34 -10.57
N ILE A 733 9.51 -6.49 -9.28
CA ILE A 733 10.09 -5.43 -8.47
C ILE A 733 11.55 -5.36 -8.92
N PHE A 734 11.92 -4.29 -9.62
CA PHE A 734 13.31 -3.85 -9.66
C PHE A 734 13.65 -3.31 -8.26
N ASP A 735 13.97 -4.22 -7.35
CA ASP A 735 14.74 -3.89 -6.16
C ASP A 735 16.21 -4.02 -6.55
N ASP A 736 16.99 -2.99 -6.22
CA ASP A 736 18.43 -2.80 -6.46
C ASP A 736 18.83 -2.13 -7.78
N LEU A 737 18.52 -0.83 -7.93
CA LEU A 737 19.41 0.10 -8.64
C LEU A 737 19.57 1.38 -7.80
N ASP A 738 20.83 1.70 -7.50
CA ASP A 738 21.27 2.94 -6.85
C ASP A 738 20.67 4.18 -7.53
N VAL A 739 20.28 5.15 -6.72
CA VAL A 739 19.62 6.42 -7.09
C VAL A 739 20.61 7.41 -7.74
N ALA A 740 21.42 6.97 -8.70
CA ALA A 740 22.43 7.81 -9.35
C ALA A 740 22.42 7.80 -10.88
N GLU A 741 21.70 6.92 -11.57
CA GLU A 741 21.66 6.91 -13.04
C GLU A 741 20.24 6.67 -13.57
N ILE A 742 19.47 7.75 -13.72
CA ILE A 742 18.31 7.81 -14.61
C ILE A 742 18.51 9.00 -15.53
N GLU A 743 19.41 8.85 -16.50
CA GLU A 743 19.27 9.52 -17.79
C GLU A 743 18.85 8.46 -18.82
N ILE A 744 17.64 8.66 -19.36
CA ILE A 744 17.11 8.07 -20.61
C ILE A 744 17.02 6.54 -20.61
N TYR A 745 15.83 5.96 -20.37
CA TYR A 745 15.29 4.79 -21.11
C TYR A 745 13.78 4.66 -20.96
#